data_AF-A0A414X9V4-F1
#
_entry.id   AF-A0A414X9V4-F1
#
_cell.length_a   1.000
_cell.length_b   1.000
_cell.length_c   1.000
_cell.angle_alpha   90.00
_cell.angle_beta   90.00
_cell.angle_gamma   90.00
#
_symmetry.space_group_name_H-M   'P 1'
#
loop_
_entity.id
_entity.type
_entity.pdbx_description
1 polymer ?
#
loop_
_entity_poly.entity_id
_entity_poly.type
_entity_poly.pdbx_seq_one_letter_code
_entity_poly.pdbx_strand_id
1 'polypeptide(L)'
;MFRCQILINGISYEATDDLKNWDDFGISQKRSNYDGVIRSFSTSFDFVNRSYDLLKEEFYKNYLSSKAGIVFYKRNNSWNWDEVFRCALDFSTYSEDGSVVSINAIDNTLAAIIKAKKSIQYEYLVADLETSTLKYDGLKFQYEGKYTLGGSSYESDGVAYINIQKIFATTSGPYHYSIPLYKLENSELPKLDSPLRFDDVSFTELSNLNECSPFIEALSDIYVDINFRTDYYVTTYYGGIDKIFLLIFKKDSAGNITEVKSYESDGFYKYINDVIPNVYLAKGESLIFAIRIYFSRDVSNNIDIAFPNFSFSISFKSRINSVDINVISPSNILSKLLDSMTENTIDHKGVIDVTLPSSGGITPIKFNRLLERTYIMAAESARGLPKAKIYTSYKKFCEWMEAEFGYVPVINENTVTFMHRDKLFSSTVVKDLGTEINDYEFSVNDSLIYSSVKVGYDKQDYDSINGRDEFRFTNEFSTGLKLTDNTLSLISPYRADAYGIEFLVQKRGEDTTDNDSDNDVFFVECDDSVPVDQPLPLYRPYTEDQLSGLLSPDTMFNLNYSPRFMLEANKKYIGACTNMLKFTSSDGNSDVSIDGVKETDDFSIPERLFTVSEVEVETSDISAPDDLLGLVSLNNKGRIITGYIKQIKSYIGKAKSSSYTLIVKDIKK
;
A
#
# COMPACT_ATOMS: atom_id res chain seq x y z
N MET A 1 -9.64 35.95 38.56
CA MET A 1 -10.61 36.92 38.01
C MET A 1 -10.57 36.79 36.50
N PHE A 2 -11.73 36.81 35.86
CA PHE A 2 -11.93 36.60 34.42
C PHE A 2 -12.43 37.89 33.78
N ARG A 3 -12.10 38.12 32.51
CA ARG A 3 -12.55 39.26 31.73
C ARG A 3 -12.84 38.84 30.29
N CYS A 4 -13.94 39.31 29.74
CA CYS A 4 -14.39 39.08 28.37
C CYS A 4 -14.59 40.42 27.65
N GLN A 5 -14.13 40.51 26.41
CA GLN A 5 -14.31 41.68 25.57
C GLN A 5 -14.74 41.32 24.15
N ILE A 6 -15.67 42.08 23.59
CA ILE A 6 -16.06 42.02 22.18
C ILE A 6 -15.24 43.06 21.40
N LEU A 7 -14.67 42.65 20.27
CA LEU A 7 -13.91 43.48 19.35
C LEU A 7 -14.73 43.72 18.09
N ILE A 8 -15.10 44.96 17.79
CA ILE A 8 -15.76 45.35 16.53
C ILE A 8 -14.96 46.49 15.91
N ASN A 9 -14.48 46.32 14.67
CA ASN A 9 -13.72 47.32 13.93
C ASN A 9 -12.50 47.89 14.69
N GLY A 10 -11.79 47.04 15.45
CA GLY A 10 -10.61 47.42 16.23
C GLY A 10 -10.92 48.14 17.57
N ILE A 11 -12.19 48.33 17.91
CA ILE A 11 -12.64 48.87 19.20
C ILE A 11 -13.01 47.71 20.12
N SER A 12 -12.57 47.79 21.38
CA SER A 12 -12.86 46.80 22.42
C SER A 12 -14.00 47.27 23.34
N TYR A 13 -15.00 46.41 23.52
CA TYR A 13 -16.16 46.59 24.37
C TYR A 13 -16.13 45.57 25.50
N GLU A 14 -16.32 46.03 26.74
CA GLU A 14 -16.41 45.13 27.89
C GLU A 14 -17.69 44.29 27.82
N ALA A 15 -17.55 42.96 27.90
CA ALA A 15 -18.66 42.01 27.75
C ALA A 15 -18.73 40.98 28.89
N THR A 16 -17.89 41.13 29.93
CA THR A 16 -17.81 40.18 31.06
C THR A 16 -19.15 39.92 31.73
N ASP A 17 -19.90 40.96 32.06
CA ASP A 17 -21.20 40.84 32.77
C ASP A 17 -22.37 40.50 31.82
N ASP A 18 -22.13 40.61 30.52
CA ASP A 18 -23.13 40.39 29.47
C ASP A 18 -23.05 38.98 28.85
N LEU A 19 -21.99 38.23 29.15
CA LEU A 19 -21.84 36.85 28.69
C LEU A 19 -22.70 35.94 29.57
N LYS A 20 -23.86 35.51 29.06
CA LYS A 20 -24.86 34.76 29.81
C LYS A 20 -24.36 33.38 30.21
N ASN A 21 -23.78 32.65 29.27
CA ASN A 21 -23.28 31.28 29.48
C ASN A 21 -21.85 31.25 30.02
N TRP A 22 -21.41 32.30 30.74
CA TRP A 22 -20.03 32.46 31.19
C TRP A 22 -19.50 31.27 32.04
N ASP A 23 -20.39 30.50 32.68
CA ASP A 23 -20.03 29.35 33.51
C ASP A 23 -19.95 28.01 32.76
N ASP A 24 -20.33 28.00 31.48
CA ASP A 24 -20.16 26.88 30.54
C ASP A 24 -18.81 26.91 29.81
N PHE A 25 -18.02 27.98 29.98
CA PHE A 25 -16.71 28.12 29.33
C PHE A 25 -15.62 27.34 30.06
N GLY A 26 -15.19 26.26 29.42
CA GLY A 26 -14.03 25.47 29.82
C GLY A 26 -12.95 25.45 28.74
N ILE A 27 -11.71 25.27 29.18
CA ILE A 27 -10.63 24.77 28.33
C ILE A 27 -10.74 23.25 28.40
N SER A 28 -10.89 22.59 27.26
CA SER A 28 -10.76 21.15 27.20
C SER A 28 -9.52 20.75 26.42
N GLN A 29 -8.73 19.86 26.97
CA GLN A 29 -7.62 19.23 26.26
C GLN A 29 -8.05 17.81 25.98
N LYS A 30 -8.14 17.40 24.71
CA LYS A 30 -8.68 16.10 24.35
C LYS A 30 -7.77 15.39 23.37
N ARG A 31 -7.58 14.10 23.62
CA ARG A 31 -7.04 13.14 22.66
C ARG A 31 -8.19 12.58 21.83
N SER A 32 -8.20 12.87 20.54
CA SER A 32 -9.13 12.21 19.60
C SER A 32 -8.50 10.89 19.17
N ASN A 33 -9.25 9.78 19.21
CA ASN A 33 -8.83 8.48 18.68
C ASN A 33 -7.42 7.97 19.10
N TYR A 34 -6.97 8.26 20.32
CA TYR A 34 -5.64 7.86 20.81
C TYR A 34 -4.45 8.55 20.13
N ASP A 35 -4.69 9.61 19.34
CA ASP A 35 -3.70 10.44 18.65
C ASP A 35 -3.03 11.47 19.60
N GLY A 36 -2.53 12.60 19.09
CA GLY A 36 -2.03 13.70 19.91
C GLY A 36 -3.13 14.40 20.74
N VAL A 37 -2.73 15.08 21.82
CA VAL A 37 -3.65 15.90 22.63
C VAL A 37 -3.85 17.26 21.95
N ILE A 38 -5.10 17.59 21.61
CA ILE A 38 -5.48 18.87 21.02
C ILE A 38 -6.19 19.72 22.08
N ARG A 39 -5.83 21.01 22.16
CA ARG A 39 -6.59 21.98 22.97
C ARG A 39 -7.81 22.46 22.19
N SER A 40 -8.98 22.41 22.82
CA SER A 40 -10.22 22.97 22.29
C SER A 40 -10.88 23.87 23.34
N PHE A 41 -11.60 24.88 22.86
CA PHE A 41 -12.33 25.85 23.67
C PHE A 41 -13.82 25.73 23.36
N SER A 42 -14.70 26.16 24.27
CA SER A 42 -16.12 26.34 23.94
C SER A 42 -16.26 27.36 22.80
N THR A 43 -17.00 26.98 21.75
CA THR A 43 -17.13 27.76 20.51
C THR A 43 -18.47 28.47 20.38
N SER A 44 -19.31 28.51 21.42
CA SER A 44 -20.65 29.11 21.37
C SER A 44 -20.85 30.11 22.51
N PHE A 45 -21.35 31.29 22.18
CA PHE A 45 -21.49 32.41 23.11
C PHE A 45 -22.91 32.96 23.11
N ASP A 46 -23.46 33.11 24.31
CA ASP A 46 -24.75 33.75 24.54
C ASP A 46 -24.52 35.11 25.20
N PHE A 47 -24.92 36.18 24.53
CA PHE A 47 -24.82 37.55 25.05
C PHE A 47 -26.18 38.13 25.37
N VAL A 48 -26.23 38.91 26.45
CA VAL A 48 -27.40 39.67 26.91
C VAL A 48 -27.06 41.16 27.02
N ASN A 49 -28.06 41.98 27.36
CA ASN A 49 -27.91 43.41 27.67
C ASN A 49 -27.17 44.19 26.55
N ARG A 50 -26.09 44.89 26.91
CA ARG A 50 -25.38 45.79 25.99
C ARG A 50 -24.67 45.03 24.87
N SER A 51 -24.11 43.86 25.17
CA SER A 51 -23.44 43.02 24.18
C SER A 51 -24.42 42.41 23.17
N TYR A 52 -25.66 42.10 23.61
CA TYR A 52 -26.76 41.74 22.70
C TYR A 52 -27.04 42.86 21.69
N ASP A 53 -27.23 44.10 22.17
CA ASP A 53 -27.52 45.24 21.30
C ASP A 53 -26.36 45.51 20.32
N LEU A 54 -25.11 45.41 20.79
CA LEU A 54 -23.90 45.62 19.98
C LEU A 54 -23.79 44.63 18.82
N LEU A 55 -23.95 43.33 19.09
CA LEU A 55 -23.84 42.30 18.04
C LEU A 55 -25.03 42.32 17.09
N LYS A 56 -26.22 42.65 17.60
CA LYS A 56 -27.43 42.84 16.79
C LYS A 56 -27.30 44.02 15.83
N GLU A 57 -26.80 45.16 16.31
CA GLU A 57 -26.57 46.34 15.47
C GLU A 57 -25.53 46.04 14.37
N GLU A 58 -24.42 45.39 14.72
CA GLU A 58 -23.39 44.98 13.77
C GLU A 58 -23.98 44.05 12.69
N PHE A 59 -24.73 43.02 13.09
CA PHE A 59 -25.40 42.11 12.16
C PHE A 59 -26.44 42.81 11.29
N TYR A 60 -27.24 43.73 11.82
CA TYR A 60 -28.31 44.38 11.04
C TYR A 60 -27.75 45.39 10.06
N LYS A 61 -26.62 46.00 10.40
CA LYS A 61 -25.93 46.97 9.54
C LYS A 61 -25.16 46.31 8.41
N ASN A 62 -24.42 45.23 8.71
CA ASN A 62 -23.45 44.64 7.79
C ASN A 62 -23.83 43.22 7.32
N TYR A 63 -24.89 42.63 7.89
CA TYR A 63 -25.38 41.28 7.59
C TYR A 63 -24.26 40.24 7.61
N LEU A 64 -24.17 39.33 6.64
CA LEU A 64 -23.10 38.34 6.56
C LEU A 64 -21.69 38.94 6.33
N SER A 65 -21.57 40.25 6.11
CA SER A 65 -20.27 40.95 6.05
C SER A 65 -19.80 41.47 7.41
N SER A 66 -20.58 41.24 8.47
CA SER A 66 -20.29 41.66 9.85
C SER A 66 -18.97 41.09 10.36
N LYS A 67 -18.21 41.89 11.11
CA LYS A 67 -16.91 41.49 11.66
C LYS A 67 -16.82 41.84 13.13
N ALA A 68 -16.84 40.81 13.95
CA ALA A 68 -16.63 40.90 15.38
C ALA A 68 -15.69 39.78 15.84
N GLY A 69 -15.00 39.99 16.95
CA GLY A 69 -14.27 38.97 17.66
C GLY A 69 -14.52 39.05 19.16
N ILE A 70 -14.04 38.06 19.88
CA ILE A 70 -14.09 38.00 21.33
C ILE A 70 -12.70 37.67 21.86
N VAL A 71 -12.36 38.27 23.00
CA VAL A 71 -11.11 38.02 23.72
C VAL A 71 -11.40 37.78 25.19
N PHE A 72 -10.76 36.76 25.74
CA PHE A 72 -10.82 36.41 27.14
C PHE A 72 -9.47 36.61 27.80
N TYR A 73 -9.49 37.16 29.01
CA TYR A 73 -8.32 37.37 29.83
C TYR A 73 -8.50 36.75 31.21
N LYS A 74 -7.38 36.29 31.77
CA LYS A 74 -7.29 35.81 33.14
C LYS A 74 -6.28 36.64 33.89
N ARG A 75 -6.63 37.00 35.12
CA ARG A 75 -5.75 37.79 35.98
C ARG A 75 -4.62 36.91 36.53
N ASN A 76 -3.38 37.35 36.36
CA ASN A 76 -2.20 36.67 36.87
C ASN A 76 -1.77 37.15 38.26
N ASN A 77 -0.75 36.50 38.83
CA ASN A 77 -0.23 36.80 40.18
C ASN A 77 0.39 38.20 40.28
N SER A 78 0.73 38.83 39.16
CA SER A 78 1.22 40.20 39.06
C SER A 78 0.10 41.23 38.83
N TRP A 79 -1.16 40.82 39.00
CA TRP A 79 -2.37 41.65 38.80
C TRP A 79 -2.61 42.14 37.36
N ASN A 80 -1.85 41.62 36.39
CA ASN A 80 -2.03 41.88 34.96
C ASN A 80 -3.06 40.92 34.34
N TRP A 81 -3.59 41.31 33.19
CA TRP A 81 -4.51 40.50 32.40
C TRP A 81 -3.73 39.77 31.31
N ASP A 82 -3.64 38.46 31.43
CA ASP A 82 -3.06 37.61 30.39
C ASP A 82 -4.18 37.14 29.47
N GLU A 83 -4.00 37.32 28.16
CA GLU A 83 -4.93 36.79 27.15
C GLU A 83 -4.90 35.27 27.20
N VAL A 84 -6.08 34.67 27.30
CA VAL A 84 -6.26 33.20 27.39
C VAL A 84 -6.83 32.64 26.10
N PHE A 85 -7.71 33.39 25.44
CA PHE A 85 -8.38 32.95 24.23
C PHE A 85 -8.86 34.15 23.41
N ARG A 86 -8.76 34.05 22.09
CA ARG A 86 -9.27 35.02 21.13
C ARG A 86 -9.83 34.29 19.92
N CYS A 87 -11.01 34.69 19.45
CA CYS A 87 -11.55 34.19 18.19
C CYS A 87 -12.40 35.26 17.50
N ALA A 88 -12.60 35.11 16.19
CA ALA A 88 -13.63 35.87 15.48
C ALA A 88 -15.01 35.23 15.71
N LEU A 89 -16.09 35.98 15.52
CA LEU A 89 -17.47 35.50 15.66
C LEU A 89 -18.07 35.19 14.29
N ASP A 90 -18.71 34.03 14.16
CA ASP A 90 -19.30 33.52 12.93
C ASP A 90 -20.75 33.99 12.81
N PHE A 91 -20.95 35.12 12.13
CA PHE A 91 -22.28 35.67 11.90
C PHE A 91 -23.18 34.81 11.01
N SER A 92 -22.68 33.75 10.37
CA SER A 92 -23.55 32.75 9.71
C SER A 92 -24.35 31.91 10.72
N THR A 93 -23.89 31.87 11.98
CA THR A 93 -24.54 31.15 13.09
C THR A 93 -25.35 32.06 14.00
N TYR A 94 -25.44 33.36 13.67
CA TYR A 94 -26.17 34.35 14.47
C TYR A 94 -27.64 33.94 14.64
N SER A 95 -28.11 33.92 15.87
CA SER A 95 -29.53 33.75 16.21
C SER A 95 -29.89 34.60 17.43
N GLU A 96 -31.14 35.05 17.50
CA GLU A 96 -31.65 35.81 18.65
C GLU A 96 -33.08 35.41 19.04
N ASP A 97 -33.40 35.54 20.33
CA ASP A 97 -34.76 35.34 20.88
C ASP A 97 -35.45 36.65 21.33
N GLY A 98 -34.82 37.79 21.03
CA GLY A 98 -35.26 39.12 21.46
C GLY A 98 -34.65 39.59 22.79
N SER A 99 -33.91 38.73 23.50
CA SER A 99 -33.21 39.05 24.75
C SER A 99 -31.78 38.50 24.82
N VAL A 100 -31.49 37.46 24.05
CA VAL A 100 -30.20 36.78 23.96
C VAL A 100 -29.78 36.71 22.50
N VAL A 101 -28.50 36.98 22.23
CA VAL A 101 -27.84 36.65 20.96
C VAL A 101 -26.98 35.42 21.19
N SER A 102 -27.21 34.37 20.41
CA SER A 102 -26.37 33.17 20.36
C SER A 102 -25.54 33.18 19.08
N ILE A 103 -24.23 33.07 19.20
CA ILE A 103 -23.28 33.12 18.08
C ILE A 103 -22.07 32.24 18.35
N ASN A 104 -21.57 31.58 17.32
CA ASN A 104 -20.39 30.73 17.42
C ASN A 104 -19.08 31.47 17.09
N ALA A 105 -17.95 30.89 17.49
CA ALA A 105 -16.61 31.29 17.06
C ALA A 105 -16.36 30.84 15.60
N ILE A 106 -15.71 31.69 14.81
CA ILE A 106 -15.03 31.25 13.58
C ILE A 106 -13.82 30.41 14.02
N ASP A 107 -13.88 29.11 13.75
CA ASP A 107 -12.76 28.20 13.96
C ASP A 107 -11.92 28.11 12.67
N ASN A 108 -11.02 29.08 12.47
CA ASN A 108 -10.06 29.11 11.36
C ASN A 108 -8.70 28.49 11.74
N THR A 109 -8.65 27.68 12.80
CA THR A 109 -7.42 26.98 13.17
C THR A 109 -7.07 25.94 12.11
N LEU A 110 -5.77 25.60 12.00
CA LEU A 110 -5.33 24.52 11.11
C LEU A 110 -6.08 23.21 11.40
N ALA A 111 -6.32 22.91 12.67
CA ALA A 111 -7.10 21.74 13.09
C ALA A 111 -8.52 21.72 12.53
N ALA A 112 -9.20 22.86 12.53
CA ALA A 112 -10.56 22.98 12.00
C ALA A 112 -10.60 22.88 10.47
N ILE A 113 -9.66 23.53 9.78
CA ILE A 113 -9.51 23.43 8.32
C ILE A 113 -9.27 21.97 7.91
N ILE A 114 -8.32 21.28 8.57
CA ILE A 114 -8.06 19.87 8.31
C ILE A 114 -9.30 19.04 8.61
N LYS A 115 -9.98 19.26 9.74
CA LYS A 115 -11.20 18.51 10.07
C LYS A 115 -12.28 18.66 9.00
N ALA A 116 -12.45 19.85 8.43
CA ALA A 116 -13.44 20.14 7.39
C ALA A 116 -13.04 19.57 6.01
N LYS A 117 -11.74 19.59 5.68
CA LYS A 117 -11.26 19.31 4.33
C LYS A 117 -10.49 17.99 4.17
N LYS A 118 -10.21 17.25 5.26
CA LYS A 118 -9.36 16.04 5.22
C LYS A 118 -9.80 14.97 4.22
N SER A 119 -11.10 14.89 3.94
CA SER A 119 -11.67 13.90 3.03
C SER A 119 -11.71 14.36 1.57
N ILE A 120 -11.39 15.64 1.28
CA ILE A 120 -11.34 16.15 -0.09
C ILE A 120 -10.17 15.47 -0.81
N GLN A 121 -10.48 14.82 -1.93
CA GLN A 121 -9.46 14.27 -2.82
C GLN A 121 -8.93 15.39 -3.73
N TYR A 122 -7.61 15.48 -3.81
CA TYR A 122 -6.89 16.39 -4.67
C TYR A 122 -6.20 15.62 -5.79
N GLU A 123 -6.00 16.32 -6.91
CA GLU A 123 -5.22 15.87 -8.05
C GLU A 123 -4.00 16.78 -8.18
N TYR A 124 -2.81 16.19 -8.19
CA TYR A 124 -1.56 16.92 -8.34
C TYR A 124 -0.79 16.41 -9.55
N LEU A 125 -0.49 17.29 -10.51
CA LEU A 125 0.45 16.97 -11.58
C LEU A 125 1.83 16.72 -10.96
N VAL A 126 2.43 15.57 -11.28
CA VAL A 126 3.75 15.19 -10.78
C VAL A 126 4.82 16.21 -11.19
N ALA A 127 4.66 16.81 -12.38
CA ALA A 127 5.54 17.87 -12.87
C ALA A 127 5.52 19.16 -12.03
N ASP A 128 4.48 19.38 -11.22
CA ASP A 128 4.34 20.55 -10.34
C ASP A 128 4.83 20.26 -8.91
N LEU A 129 5.36 19.06 -8.66
CA LEU A 129 5.89 18.63 -7.38
C LEU A 129 7.42 18.54 -7.45
N GLU A 130 8.07 18.70 -6.30
CA GLU A 130 9.48 18.36 -6.17
C GLU A 130 9.61 16.83 -6.13
N THR A 131 10.34 16.28 -7.10
CA THR A 131 10.52 14.84 -7.29
C THR A 131 11.98 14.42 -7.17
N SER A 132 12.18 13.15 -6.85
CA SER A 132 13.42 12.41 -7.09
C SER A 132 13.20 11.42 -8.24
N THR A 133 14.28 10.91 -8.81
CA THR A 133 14.20 9.87 -9.85
C THR A 133 14.52 8.50 -9.25
N LEU A 134 13.61 7.55 -9.38
CA LEU A 134 13.86 6.13 -9.13
C LEU A 134 14.42 5.48 -10.39
N LYS A 135 15.55 4.78 -10.26
CA LYS A 135 16.06 3.84 -11.26
C LYS A 135 15.41 2.48 -11.04
N TYR A 136 14.21 2.31 -11.60
CA TYR A 136 13.46 1.07 -11.48
C TYR A 136 14.08 0.01 -12.38
N ASP A 137 14.58 -1.08 -11.80
CA ASP A 137 15.30 -2.13 -12.51
C ASP A 137 14.46 -3.40 -12.76
N GLY A 138 13.17 -3.38 -12.42
CA GLY A 138 12.21 -4.43 -12.77
C GLY A 138 12.15 -5.60 -11.81
N LEU A 139 11.07 -6.38 -11.88
CA LEU A 139 10.96 -7.70 -11.27
C LEU A 139 11.23 -8.79 -12.32
N LYS A 140 11.92 -9.87 -11.95
CA LYS A 140 12.09 -11.01 -12.84
C LYS A 140 10.78 -11.80 -12.90
N PHE A 141 10.11 -11.77 -14.05
CA PHE A 141 8.86 -12.49 -14.29
C PHE A 141 9.12 -13.87 -14.87
N GLN A 142 8.20 -14.79 -14.60
CA GLN A 142 8.09 -16.07 -15.29
C GLN A 142 7.12 -15.94 -16.46
N TYR A 143 7.57 -16.28 -17.66
CA TYR A 143 6.79 -16.19 -18.89
C TYR A 143 6.61 -17.57 -19.52
N GLU A 144 5.57 -17.69 -20.33
CA GLU A 144 5.29 -18.91 -21.09
C GLU A 144 4.72 -18.57 -22.48
N GLY A 145 5.50 -18.91 -23.51
CA GLY A 145 5.03 -18.91 -24.90
C GLY A 145 4.45 -20.26 -25.27
N LYS A 146 3.18 -20.31 -25.66
CA LYS A 146 2.46 -21.55 -25.97
C LYS A 146 2.24 -21.70 -27.47
N TYR A 147 2.38 -22.93 -27.95
CA TYR A 147 2.10 -23.31 -29.33
C TYR A 147 1.05 -24.41 -29.40
N THR A 148 0.24 -24.36 -30.46
CA THR A 148 -0.58 -25.48 -30.92
C THR A 148 -0.04 -26.02 -32.24
N LEU A 149 -0.43 -27.25 -32.58
CA LEU A 149 -0.06 -27.86 -33.85
C LEU A 149 -0.82 -27.19 -35.00
N GLY A 150 -0.10 -26.73 -36.03
CA GLY A 150 -0.67 -26.11 -37.22
C GLY A 150 -1.09 -27.05 -38.34
N GLY A 151 -1.64 -28.22 -37.99
CA GLY A 151 -2.03 -29.29 -38.92
C GLY A 151 -3.50 -29.26 -39.35
N SER A 152 -3.96 -30.38 -39.92
CA SER A 152 -5.38 -30.66 -40.13
C SER A 152 -5.97 -31.34 -38.89
N SER A 153 -7.30 -31.44 -38.80
CA SER A 153 -7.97 -32.22 -37.75
C SER A 153 -8.91 -33.24 -38.37
N TYR A 154 -8.97 -34.44 -37.78
CA TYR A 154 -9.97 -35.42 -38.19
C TYR A 154 -11.36 -34.95 -37.79
N GLU A 155 -12.33 -35.07 -38.71
CA GLU A 155 -13.72 -34.68 -38.44
C GLU A 155 -14.38 -35.51 -37.33
N SER A 156 -13.88 -36.74 -37.10
CA SER A 156 -14.47 -37.70 -36.17
C SER A 156 -14.27 -37.35 -34.70
N ASP A 157 -13.08 -36.89 -34.34
CA ASP A 157 -12.63 -36.74 -32.94
C ASP A 157 -11.82 -35.46 -32.71
N GLY A 158 -11.59 -34.65 -33.75
CA GLY A 158 -10.83 -33.40 -33.67
C GLY A 158 -9.33 -33.60 -33.50
N VAL A 159 -8.82 -34.84 -33.53
CA VAL A 159 -7.39 -35.12 -33.37
C VAL A 159 -6.61 -34.42 -34.48
N ALA A 160 -5.64 -33.61 -34.06
CA ALA A 160 -4.78 -32.88 -34.98
C ALA A 160 -3.77 -33.85 -35.63
N TYR A 161 -3.53 -33.70 -36.93
CA TYR A 161 -2.57 -34.51 -37.68
C TYR A 161 -1.85 -33.68 -38.73
N ILE A 162 -0.64 -34.12 -39.08
CA ILE A 162 0.12 -33.62 -40.22
C ILE A 162 -0.03 -34.62 -41.35
N ASN A 163 -0.42 -34.12 -42.53
CA ASN A 163 -0.52 -34.92 -43.74
C ASN A 163 0.73 -34.77 -44.61
N ILE A 164 1.42 -35.86 -44.88
CA ILE A 164 2.59 -35.91 -45.76
C ILE A 164 2.18 -36.56 -47.08
N GLN A 165 2.18 -35.76 -48.15
CA GLN A 165 1.92 -36.24 -49.51
C GLN A 165 3.21 -36.28 -50.30
N LYS A 166 3.59 -37.48 -50.75
CA LYS A 166 4.80 -37.69 -51.53
C LYS A 166 4.51 -38.54 -52.75
N ILE A 167 4.76 -38.01 -53.94
CA ILE A 167 4.53 -38.73 -55.21
C ILE A 167 5.51 -39.89 -55.35
N PHE A 168 6.76 -39.71 -54.93
CA PHE A 168 7.78 -40.76 -54.93
C PHE A 168 8.74 -40.55 -53.75
N ALA A 169 8.85 -41.55 -52.88
CA ALA A 169 9.81 -41.60 -51.79
C ALA A 169 10.73 -42.81 -51.96
N THR A 170 12.04 -42.61 -51.76
CA THR A 170 13.03 -43.69 -51.79
C THR A 170 13.39 -44.17 -50.39
N THR A 171 13.90 -45.38 -50.25
CA THR A 171 14.47 -45.88 -48.98
C THR A 171 15.93 -45.47 -48.75
N SER A 172 16.52 -44.71 -49.68
CA SER A 172 17.97 -44.44 -49.70
C SER A 172 18.43 -43.37 -48.71
N GLY A 173 17.51 -42.63 -48.09
CA GLY A 173 17.84 -41.57 -47.15
C GLY A 173 16.63 -40.99 -46.43
N PRO A 174 16.86 -40.14 -45.43
CA PRO A 174 15.79 -39.50 -44.68
C PRO A 174 15.13 -38.38 -45.47
N TYR A 175 13.86 -38.14 -45.14
CA TYR A 175 13.13 -36.93 -45.53
C TYR A 175 12.88 -36.06 -44.31
N HIS A 176 12.92 -34.75 -44.49
CA HIS A 176 12.78 -33.78 -43.42
C HIS A 176 11.57 -32.90 -43.67
N TYR A 177 10.84 -32.56 -42.60
CA TYR A 177 9.69 -31.67 -42.63
C TYR A 177 9.73 -30.75 -41.42
N SER A 178 9.27 -29.50 -41.51
CA SER A 178 9.02 -28.68 -40.32
C SER A 178 7.81 -29.22 -39.56
N ILE A 179 7.78 -29.04 -38.23
CA ILE A 179 6.52 -29.16 -37.48
C ILE A 179 5.79 -27.82 -37.59
N PRO A 180 4.51 -27.81 -38.04
CA PRO A 180 3.75 -26.59 -38.07
C PRO A 180 3.35 -26.20 -36.66
N LEU A 181 3.68 -24.97 -36.27
CA LEU A 181 3.40 -24.43 -34.94
C LEU A 181 2.70 -23.09 -35.10
N TYR A 182 1.56 -22.94 -34.44
CA TYR A 182 0.88 -21.64 -34.31
C TYR A 182 0.92 -21.18 -32.87
N LYS A 183 1.38 -19.96 -32.66
CA LYS A 183 1.42 -19.33 -31.35
C LYS A 183 0.00 -19.09 -30.85
N LEU A 184 -0.25 -19.45 -29.60
CA LEU A 184 -1.54 -19.21 -28.95
C LEU A 184 -1.60 -17.79 -28.38
N GLU A 185 -2.76 -17.16 -28.52
CA GLU A 185 -3.02 -15.80 -28.02
C GLU A 185 -2.94 -15.70 -26.49
N ASN A 186 -3.24 -16.79 -25.77
CA ASN A 186 -3.16 -16.88 -24.31
C ASN A 186 -1.73 -17.16 -23.78
N SER A 187 -0.71 -16.85 -24.57
CA SER A 187 0.68 -16.86 -24.12
C SER A 187 0.95 -15.66 -23.20
N GLU A 188 1.60 -15.89 -22.07
CA GLU A 188 2.07 -14.82 -21.18
C GLU A 188 3.48 -14.43 -21.62
N LEU A 189 3.58 -13.35 -22.41
CA LEU A 189 4.86 -12.88 -22.96
C LEU A 189 5.18 -11.44 -22.51
N PRO A 190 6.47 -11.08 -22.43
CA PRO A 190 6.87 -9.71 -22.10
C PRO A 190 6.33 -8.73 -23.14
N LYS A 191 5.67 -7.67 -22.68
CA LYS A 191 5.23 -6.56 -23.53
C LYS A 191 6.36 -5.59 -23.87
N LEU A 192 7.33 -5.47 -22.96
CA LEU A 192 8.51 -4.63 -23.09
C LEU A 192 9.76 -5.51 -22.96
N ASP A 193 10.81 -5.17 -23.71
CA ASP A 193 12.13 -5.80 -23.62
C ASP A 193 12.11 -7.34 -23.71
N SER A 194 11.24 -7.91 -24.55
CA SER A 194 11.18 -9.38 -24.72
C SER A 194 12.55 -9.91 -25.17
N PRO A 195 13.14 -10.90 -24.46
CA PRO A 195 14.40 -11.51 -24.84
C PRO A 195 14.25 -12.54 -25.98
N LEU A 196 13.01 -12.85 -26.35
CA LEU A 196 12.66 -13.85 -27.36
C LEU A 196 11.66 -13.27 -28.36
N ARG A 197 11.86 -13.56 -29.65
CA ARG A 197 10.83 -13.44 -30.68
C ARG A 197 10.17 -14.80 -30.88
N PHE A 198 8.85 -14.82 -30.91
CA PHE A 198 8.04 -16.01 -31.16
C PHE A 198 7.41 -15.90 -32.53
N ASP A 199 7.64 -16.89 -33.38
CA ASP A 199 7.17 -16.95 -34.76
C ASP A 199 6.29 -18.19 -34.98
N ASP A 200 5.32 -18.07 -35.89
CA ASP A 200 4.59 -19.21 -36.42
C ASP A 200 5.46 -19.98 -37.43
N VAL A 201 5.25 -21.28 -37.51
CA VAL A 201 5.96 -22.16 -38.45
C VAL A 201 4.95 -22.87 -39.32
N SER A 202 5.09 -22.75 -40.63
CA SER A 202 4.28 -23.49 -41.62
C SER A 202 4.84 -24.90 -41.85
N PHE A 203 3.97 -25.83 -42.23
CA PHE A 203 4.38 -27.17 -42.65
C PHE A 203 5.04 -27.14 -44.03
N THR A 204 6.30 -27.56 -44.10
CA THR A 204 7.13 -27.50 -45.32
C THR A 204 8.04 -28.73 -45.39
N GLU A 205 8.17 -29.34 -46.56
CA GLU A 205 9.22 -30.32 -46.82
C GLU A 205 10.58 -29.61 -46.96
N LEU A 206 11.59 -30.12 -46.24
CA LEU A 206 12.90 -29.50 -46.14
C LEU A 206 13.94 -30.34 -46.89
N SER A 207 14.84 -29.70 -47.64
CA SER A 207 15.95 -30.40 -48.29
C SER A 207 16.96 -30.91 -47.24
N ASN A 208 17.11 -30.15 -46.16
CA ASN A 208 17.91 -30.47 -44.98
C ASN A 208 17.39 -29.68 -43.78
N LEU A 209 17.81 -30.06 -42.57
CA LEU A 209 17.33 -29.42 -41.34
C LEU A 209 17.73 -27.94 -41.20
N ASN A 210 18.79 -27.48 -41.86
CA ASN A 210 19.22 -26.07 -41.77
C ASN A 210 18.22 -25.13 -42.46
N GLU A 211 17.37 -25.64 -43.36
CA GLU A 211 16.30 -24.90 -44.02
C GLU A 211 15.05 -24.73 -43.14
N CYS A 212 14.96 -25.42 -42.00
CA CYS A 212 13.82 -25.28 -41.11
C CYS A 212 13.72 -23.85 -40.57
N SER A 213 12.52 -23.28 -40.64
CA SER A 213 12.22 -21.99 -40.01
C SER A 213 12.24 -22.14 -38.49
N PRO A 214 12.76 -21.14 -37.76
CA PRO A 214 12.70 -21.11 -36.32
C PRO A 214 11.29 -20.82 -35.83
N PHE A 215 10.93 -21.38 -34.68
CA PHE A 215 9.72 -21.00 -33.95
C PHE A 215 10.03 -19.96 -32.87
N ILE A 216 11.26 -19.95 -32.32
CA ILE A 216 11.75 -18.84 -31.50
C ILE A 216 13.15 -18.38 -31.90
N GLU A 217 13.44 -17.10 -31.71
CA GLU A 217 14.76 -16.49 -31.87
C GLU A 217 15.13 -15.68 -30.62
N ALA A 218 16.37 -15.86 -30.14
CA ALA A 218 16.91 -15.12 -28.99
C ALA A 218 17.37 -13.72 -29.39
N LEU A 219 16.76 -12.70 -28.80
CA LEU A 219 17.12 -11.29 -28.96
C LEU A 219 18.20 -10.84 -27.97
N SER A 220 18.39 -11.61 -26.90
CA SER A 220 19.46 -11.53 -25.90
C SER A 220 19.83 -12.93 -25.41
N ASP A 221 20.97 -13.05 -24.74
CA ASP A 221 21.40 -14.32 -24.12
C ASP A 221 20.37 -14.76 -23.07
N ILE A 222 19.89 -16.01 -23.17
CA ILE A 222 18.81 -16.51 -22.31
C ILE A 222 18.84 -18.03 -22.14
N TYR A 223 18.33 -18.50 -21.00
CA TYR A 223 17.99 -19.89 -20.77
C TYR A 223 16.48 -20.09 -20.88
N VAL A 224 16.07 -21.14 -21.58
CA VAL A 224 14.67 -21.51 -21.74
C VAL A 224 14.43 -22.97 -21.37
N ASP A 225 13.24 -23.27 -20.89
CA ASP A 225 12.74 -24.62 -20.68
C ASP A 225 11.73 -24.95 -21.77
N ILE A 226 11.89 -26.11 -22.41
CA ILE A 226 10.98 -26.59 -23.45
C ILE A 226 10.08 -27.65 -22.85
N ASN A 227 8.80 -27.35 -22.72
CA ASN A 227 7.79 -28.31 -22.28
C ASN A 227 7.15 -28.94 -23.51
N PHE A 228 7.28 -30.26 -23.65
CA PHE A 228 6.69 -30.99 -24.76
C PHE A 228 5.94 -32.23 -24.29
N ARG A 229 4.63 -32.22 -24.51
CA ARG A 229 3.77 -33.36 -24.27
C ARG A 229 3.01 -33.70 -25.54
N THR A 230 3.02 -34.96 -25.93
CA THR A 230 2.19 -35.45 -27.02
C THR A 230 2.00 -36.96 -26.95
N ASP A 231 0.91 -37.42 -27.54
CA ASP A 231 0.80 -38.79 -28.06
C ASP A 231 0.96 -38.68 -29.57
N TYR A 232 1.66 -39.61 -30.21
CA TYR A 232 1.61 -39.66 -31.66
C TYR A 232 1.65 -41.06 -32.22
N TYR A 233 1.04 -41.23 -33.38
CA TYR A 233 1.05 -42.45 -34.17
C TYR A 233 0.93 -42.10 -35.64
N VAL A 234 1.33 -43.04 -36.50
CA VAL A 234 1.33 -42.84 -37.94
C VAL A 234 0.32 -43.76 -38.60
N THR A 235 -0.55 -43.19 -39.44
CA THR A 235 -1.43 -43.92 -40.34
C THR A 235 -0.87 -43.84 -41.77
N THR A 236 -0.48 -44.98 -42.33
CA THR A 236 0.01 -45.08 -43.72
C THR A 236 -1.05 -45.69 -44.62
N TYR A 237 -1.44 -44.99 -45.69
CA TYR A 237 -2.42 -45.52 -46.65
C TYR A 237 -1.78 -46.44 -47.71
N TYR A 238 -0.53 -46.21 -48.11
CA TYR A 238 0.21 -47.04 -49.06
C TYR A 238 1.72 -46.91 -48.86
N GLY A 239 2.39 -47.93 -48.31
CA GLY A 239 3.81 -47.87 -47.97
C GLY A 239 4.11 -48.33 -46.55
N GLY A 240 5.25 -47.89 -45.99
CA GLY A 240 5.59 -48.12 -44.59
C GLY A 240 6.71 -47.21 -44.09
N ILE A 241 6.63 -46.80 -42.83
CA ILE A 241 7.69 -46.08 -42.13
C ILE A 241 8.62 -47.10 -41.47
N ASP A 242 9.93 -46.91 -41.63
CA ASP A 242 10.94 -47.63 -40.84
C ASP A 242 11.17 -46.90 -39.52
N LYS A 243 11.43 -45.59 -39.59
CA LYS A 243 11.66 -44.73 -38.43
C LYS A 243 11.12 -43.32 -38.64
N ILE A 244 10.64 -42.72 -37.56
CA ILE A 244 10.28 -41.32 -37.46
C ILE A 244 10.98 -40.70 -36.25
N PHE A 245 11.50 -39.49 -36.42
CA PHE A 245 12.08 -38.70 -35.36
C PHE A 245 11.35 -37.36 -35.25
N LEU A 246 10.98 -36.98 -34.04
CA LEU A 246 10.66 -35.58 -33.71
C LEU A 246 11.93 -34.92 -33.18
N LEU A 247 12.33 -33.80 -33.78
CA LEU A 247 13.67 -33.24 -33.70
C LEU A 247 13.64 -31.77 -33.28
N ILE A 248 14.17 -31.46 -32.10
CA ILE A 248 14.38 -30.09 -31.63
C ILE A 248 15.86 -29.77 -31.73
N PHE A 249 16.18 -28.72 -32.49
CA PHE A 249 17.56 -28.28 -32.73
C PHE A 249 17.70 -26.80 -32.39
N LYS A 250 18.89 -26.45 -31.95
CA LYS A 250 19.36 -25.07 -31.90
C LYS A 250 20.01 -24.73 -33.24
N LYS A 251 19.74 -23.54 -33.77
CA LYS A 251 20.32 -23.01 -35.00
C LYS A 251 21.06 -21.71 -34.70
N ASP A 252 22.35 -21.66 -35.03
CA ASP A 252 23.19 -20.48 -34.85
C ASP A 252 23.00 -19.46 -35.99
N SER A 253 23.60 -18.27 -35.84
CA SER A 253 23.50 -17.20 -36.84
C SER A 253 24.21 -17.51 -38.16
N ALA A 254 25.08 -18.52 -38.20
CA ALA A 254 25.70 -19.03 -39.43
C ALA A 254 24.85 -20.13 -40.11
N GLY A 255 23.74 -20.54 -39.48
CA GLY A 255 22.83 -21.58 -39.96
C GLY A 255 23.25 -23.00 -39.58
N ASN A 256 24.28 -23.18 -38.75
CA ASN A 256 24.64 -24.50 -38.24
C ASN A 256 23.63 -24.92 -37.17
N ILE A 257 23.33 -26.22 -37.14
CA ILE A 257 22.38 -26.78 -36.19
C ILE A 257 23.07 -27.71 -35.19
N THR A 258 22.63 -27.66 -33.94
CA THR A 258 23.05 -28.55 -32.86
C THR A 258 21.82 -29.20 -32.25
N GLU A 259 21.86 -30.52 -32.05
CA GLU A 259 20.72 -31.24 -31.48
C GLU A 259 20.49 -30.81 -30.03
N VAL A 260 19.24 -30.46 -29.71
CA VAL A 260 18.78 -30.24 -28.33
C VAL A 260 18.12 -31.52 -27.83
N LYS A 261 17.22 -32.10 -28.63
CA LYS A 261 16.52 -33.34 -28.30
C LYS A 261 15.98 -34.04 -29.53
N SER A 262 16.03 -35.37 -29.54
CA SER A 262 15.39 -36.21 -30.54
C SER A 262 14.51 -37.29 -29.89
N TYR A 263 13.38 -37.61 -30.54
CA TYR A 263 12.46 -38.67 -30.12
C TYR A 263 12.25 -39.66 -31.27
N GLU A 264 12.87 -40.83 -31.19
CA GLU A 264 12.74 -41.89 -32.20
C GLU A 264 11.51 -42.79 -31.97
N SER A 265 10.78 -43.13 -33.02
CA SER A 265 9.74 -44.18 -33.04
C SER A 265 9.80 -44.94 -34.37
N ASP A 266 9.23 -46.14 -34.38
CA ASP A 266 8.95 -46.94 -35.57
C ASP A 266 7.63 -46.54 -36.27
N GLY A 267 6.93 -45.52 -35.74
CA GLY A 267 5.66 -45.02 -36.26
C GLY A 267 4.43 -45.61 -35.55
N PHE A 268 4.61 -46.60 -34.67
CA PHE A 268 3.57 -46.99 -33.74
C PHE A 268 3.36 -45.93 -32.66
N TYR A 269 2.27 -46.10 -31.91
CA TYR A 269 1.90 -45.22 -30.82
C TYR A 269 3.08 -44.96 -29.87
N LYS A 270 3.36 -43.69 -29.64
CA LYS A 270 4.36 -43.23 -28.69
C LYS A 270 3.83 -42.06 -27.88
N TYR A 271 4.04 -42.15 -26.58
CA TYR A 271 3.77 -41.07 -25.63
C TYR A 271 5.06 -40.33 -25.28
N ILE A 272 4.98 -39.00 -25.26
CA ILE A 272 6.04 -38.08 -24.85
C ILE A 272 5.45 -37.13 -23.80
N ASN A 273 6.16 -36.98 -22.69
CA ASN A 273 5.89 -35.96 -21.69
C ASN A 273 7.23 -35.61 -21.06
N ASP A 274 7.90 -34.64 -21.66
CA ASP A 274 9.27 -34.28 -21.31
C ASP A 274 9.38 -32.76 -21.09
N VAL A 275 10.25 -32.40 -20.17
CA VAL A 275 10.69 -31.02 -19.96
C VAL A 275 12.18 -31.02 -20.24
N ILE A 276 12.60 -30.22 -21.21
CA ILE A 276 14.02 -30.04 -21.55
C ILE A 276 14.48 -28.75 -20.87
N PRO A 277 15.09 -28.82 -19.67
CA PRO A 277 15.39 -27.64 -18.90
C PRO A 277 16.69 -26.97 -19.35
N ASN A 278 16.81 -25.68 -19.08
CA ASN A 278 18.05 -24.90 -19.16
C ASN A 278 18.73 -24.94 -20.55
N VAL A 279 17.94 -24.86 -21.62
CA VAL A 279 18.49 -24.71 -22.98
C VAL A 279 19.03 -23.30 -23.14
N TYR A 280 20.34 -23.16 -23.25
CA TYR A 280 21.01 -21.88 -23.48
C TYR A 280 20.95 -21.46 -24.95
N LEU A 281 20.47 -20.24 -25.19
CA LEU A 281 20.48 -19.54 -26.47
C LEU A 281 21.30 -18.25 -26.31
N ALA A 282 22.38 -18.13 -27.08
CA ALA A 282 23.05 -16.86 -27.27
C ALA A 282 22.21 -15.94 -28.18
N LYS A 283 22.41 -14.64 -28.07
CA LYS A 283 21.77 -13.66 -28.95
C LYS A 283 21.96 -14.03 -30.43
N GLY A 284 20.86 -14.10 -31.17
CA GLY A 284 20.80 -14.48 -32.58
C GLY A 284 20.76 -15.99 -32.84
N GLU A 285 20.84 -16.84 -31.80
CA GLU A 285 20.50 -18.25 -31.91
C GLU A 285 18.98 -18.45 -31.87
N SER A 286 18.51 -19.56 -32.44
CA SER A 286 17.09 -19.87 -32.57
C SER A 286 16.83 -21.35 -32.32
N LEU A 287 15.56 -21.71 -32.08
CA LEU A 287 15.14 -23.10 -32.02
C LEU A 287 14.26 -23.45 -33.21
N ILE A 288 14.51 -24.64 -33.78
CA ILE A 288 13.72 -25.24 -34.86
C ILE A 288 13.10 -26.55 -34.38
N PHE A 289 11.91 -26.88 -34.90
CA PHE A 289 11.25 -28.16 -34.63
C PHE A 289 10.90 -28.85 -35.96
N ALA A 290 11.45 -30.03 -36.18
CA ALA A 290 11.33 -30.77 -37.42
C ALA A 290 10.96 -32.25 -37.19
N ILE A 291 10.53 -32.90 -38.26
CA ILE A 291 10.32 -34.34 -38.36
C ILE A 291 11.37 -34.89 -39.33
N ARG A 292 11.98 -36.03 -38.99
CA ARG A 292 12.79 -36.83 -39.91
C ARG A 292 12.17 -38.20 -40.10
N ILE A 293 12.00 -38.65 -41.34
CA ILE A 293 11.35 -39.92 -41.67
C ILE A 293 12.26 -40.77 -42.55
N TYR A 294 12.37 -42.06 -42.22
CA TYR A 294 12.94 -43.10 -43.06
C TYR A 294 11.83 -44.02 -43.54
N PHE A 295 11.73 -44.21 -44.86
CA PHE A 295 10.75 -45.11 -45.45
C PHE A 295 11.32 -46.52 -45.61
N SER A 296 10.48 -47.53 -45.37
CA SER A 296 10.87 -48.94 -45.45
C SER A 296 10.75 -49.54 -46.86
N ARG A 297 10.03 -48.86 -47.78
CA ARG A 297 9.84 -49.27 -49.19
C ARG A 297 9.69 -48.05 -50.09
N ASP A 298 10.12 -48.16 -51.35
CA ASP A 298 9.91 -47.12 -52.37
C ASP A 298 8.43 -47.04 -52.75
N VAL A 299 7.77 -45.89 -52.55
CA VAL A 299 6.32 -45.75 -52.74
C VAL A 299 5.86 -44.30 -53.01
N SER A 300 4.65 -44.15 -53.54
CA SER A 300 3.84 -42.93 -53.41
C SER A 300 3.12 -42.95 -52.06
N ASN A 301 3.46 -42.04 -51.15
CA ASN A 301 2.96 -42.04 -49.78
C ASN A 301 1.93 -40.93 -49.55
N ASN A 302 0.85 -41.30 -48.89
CA ASN A 302 0.00 -40.38 -48.15
C ASN A 302 0.03 -40.84 -46.69
N ILE A 303 0.45 -39.98 -45.77
CA ILE A 303 0.70 -40.34 -44.38
C ILE A 303 0.09 -39.31 -43.47
N ASP A 304 -0.69 -39.77 -42.50
CA ASP A 304 -1.12 -38.93 -41.40
C ASP A 304 -0.27 -39.24 -40.18
N ILE A 305 0.39 -38.23 -39.64
CA ILE A 305 1.03 -38.29 -38.33
C ILE A 305 0.09 -37.59 -37.37
N ALA A 306 -0.65 -38.36 -36.59
CA ALA A 306 -1.64 -37.86 -35.65
C ALA A 306 -0.98 -37.49 -34.32
N PHE A 307 -1.41 -36.38 -33.72
CA PHE A 307 -0.95 -35.87 -32.43
C PHE A 307 -2.14 -35.56 -31.49
N PRO A 308 -2.83 -36.58 -30.92
CA PRO A 308 -4.04 -36.36 -30.13
C PRO A 308 -3.92 -35.38 -28.95
N ASN A 309 -2.78 -35.36 -28.26
CA ASN A 309 -2.59 -34.54 -27.05
C ASN A 309 -1.38 -33.61 -27.18
N PHE A 310 -1.23 -32.94 -28.33
CA PHE A 310 -0.13 -32.01 -28.55
C PHE A 310 -0.19 -30.79 -27.62
N SER A 311 0.85 -30.60 -26.83
CA SER A 311 1.09 -29.42 -26.01
C SER A 311 2.58 -29.08 -26.06
N PHE A 312 2.89 -27.87 -26.49
CA PHE A 312 4.25 -27.39 -26.64
C PHE A 312 4.35 -25.97 -26.13
N SER A 313 5.25 -25.73 -25.16
CA SER A 313 5.48 -24.39 -24.64
C SER A 313 6.95 -24.14 -24.31
N ILE A 314 7.31 -22.87 -24.30
CA ILE A 314 8.62 -22.37 -23.93
C ILE A 314 8.45 -21.52 -22.68
N SER A 315 9.00 -21.98 -21.56
CA SER A 315 9.03 -21.23 -20.31
C SER A 315 10.38 -20.56 -20.14
N PHE A 316 10.38 -19.33 -19.66
CA PHE A 316 11.61 -18.57 -19.42
C PHE A 316 11.37 -17.50 -18.37
N LYS A 317 12.45 -17.02 -17.76
CA LYS A 317 12.40 -15.86 -16.87
C LYS A 317 13.10 -14.67 -17.51
N SER A 318 12.49 -13.50 -17.42
CA SER A 318 13.10 -12.27 -17.91
C SER A 318 12.75 -11.08 -17.05
N ARG A 319 13.57 -10.03 -17.19
CA ARG A 319 13.48 -8.78 -16.46
C ARG A 319 13.63 -7.65 -17.46
N ILE A 320 12.84 -6.60 -17.30
CA ILE A 320 12.94 -5.42 -18.17
C ILE A 320 14.29 -4.72 -18.04
N ASN A 321 14.59 -3.86 -19.01
CA ASN A 321 15.67 -2.89 -18.85
C ASN A 321 15.27 -1.82 -17.83
N SER A 322 16.26 -1.24 -17.15
CA SER A 322 15.98 -0.22 -16.13
C SER A 322 15.34 1.02 -16.74
N VAL A 323 14.29 1.52 -16.09
CA VAL A 323 13.58 2.75 -16.47
C VAL A 323 13.61 3.78 -15.35
N ASP A 324 13.50 5.04 -15.72
CA ASP A 324 13.43 6.15 -14.77
C ASP A 324 11.95 6.45 -14.45
N ILE A 325 11.66 6.59 -13.15
CA ILE A 325 10.31 6.91 -12.64
C ILE A 325 10.41 8.08 -11.66
N ASN A 326 9.57 9.09 -11.84
CA ASN A 326 9.46 10.19 -10.87
C ASN A 326 8.79 9.69 -9.59
N VAL A 327 9.42 9.96 -8.45
CA VAL A 327 8.91 9.61 -7.13
C VAL A 327 8.97 10.81 -6.20
N ILE A 328 8.05 10.89 -5.23
CA ILE A 328 7.83 12.06 -4.37
C ILE A 328 8.06 11.65 -2.92
N SER A 329 8.74 12.50 -2.15
CA SER A 329 8.91 12.26 -0.72
C SER A 329 7.57 12.39 0.05
N PRO A 330 7.36 11.66 1.15
CA PRO A 330 6.14 11.79 1.96
C PRO A 330 5.94 13.21 2.50
N SER A 331 7.04 13.90 2.84
CA SER A 331 7.03 15.30 3.31
C SER A 331 6.50 16.26 2.25
N ASN A 332 6.85 16.06 0.97
CA ASN A 332 6.38 16.91 -0.13
C ASN A 332 4.87 16.73 -0.37
N ILE A 333 4.36 15.49 -0.29
CA ILE A 333 2.91 15.22 -0.36
C ILE A 333 2.17 15.85 0.81
N LEU A 334 2.68 15.71 2.04
CA LEU A 334 2.08 16.33 3.22
C LEU A 334 2.00 17.85 3.08
N SER A 335 3.11 18.50 2.68
CA SER A 335 3.13 19.95 2.46
C SER A 335 2.09 20.37 1.43
N LYS A 336 2.03 19.68 0.29
CA LYS A 336 1.09 20.01 -0.79
C LYS A 336 -0.38 19.86 -0.38
N LEU A 337 -0.69 18.83 0.42
CA LEU A 337 -2.02 18.62 0.99
C LEU A 337 -2.41 19.77 1.93
N LEU A 338 -1.50 20.22 2.79
CA LEU A 338 -1.75 21.34 3.69
C LEU A 338 -1.92 22.66 2.93
N ASP A 339 -1.10 22.93 1.90
CA ASP A 339 -1.25 24.10 1.03
C ASP A 339 -2.65 24.13 0.41
N SER A 340 -3.11 22.98 -0.09
CA SER A 340 -4.38 22.85 -0.80
C SER A 340 -5.59 22.95 0.12
N MET A 341 -5.49 22.44 1.35
CA MET A 341 -6.55 22.55 2.34
C MET A 341 -6.64 23.98 2.91
N THR A 342 -5.51 24.60 3.20
CA THR A 342 -5.48 25.95 3.77
C THR A 342 -5.71 27.04 2.73
N GLU A 343 -5.58 26.71 1.43
CA GLU A 343 -5.55 27.67 0.32
C GLU A 343 -4.49 28.76 0.56
N ASN A 344 -3.46 28.44 1.35
CA ASN A 344 -2.43 29.37 1.82
C ASN A 344 -2.97 30.63 2.52
N THR A 345 -4.16 30.54 3.12
CA THR A 345 -4.77 31.66 3.88
C THR A 345 -4.20 31.81 5.29
N ILE A 346 -3.51 30.77 5.78
CA ILE A 346 -2.79 30.76 7.05
C ILE A 346 -1.39 30.18 6.86
N ASP A 347 -0.44 30.67 7.65
CA ASP A 347 0.86 30.01 7.80
C ASP A 347 0.64 28.60 8.34
N HIS A 348 1.36 27.62 7.80
CA HIS A 348 1.28 26.25 8.24
C HIS A 348 2.58 25.49 7.97
N LYS A 349 2.77 24.37 8.66
CA LYS A 349 3.94 23.51 8.48
C LYS A 349 3.59 22.03 8.64
N GLY A 350 4.02 21.20 7.70
CA GLY A 350 4.02 19.75 7.84
C GLY A 350 5.39 19.24 8.29
N VAL A 351 5.41 18.29 9.23
CA VAL A 351 6.63 17.63 9.72
C VAL A 351 6.36 16.15 9.85
N ILE A 352 7.33 15.32 9.45
CA ILE A 352 7.34 13.89 9.74
C ILE A 352 8.54 13.62 10.65
N ASP A 353 8.26 13.15 11.87
CA ASP A 353 9.27 12.89 12.89
C ASP A 353 9.92 11.53 12.67
N VAL A 354 11.07 11.54 12.02
CA VAL A 354 11.87 10.33 11.73
C VAL A 354 12.67 9.84 12.95
N THR A 355 12.53 10.45 14.12
CA THR A 355 13.19 9.96 15.34
C THR A 355 12.24 8.97 16.04
N LEU A 356 12.77 7.89 16.62
CA LEU A 356 11.99 6.95 17.44
C LEU A 356 12.52 6.88 18.87
N PRO A 357 11.67 6.54 19.87
CA PRO A 357 12.13 6.23 21.22
C PRO A 357 13.13 5.07 21.21
N SER A 358 14.15 5.10 22.06
CA SER A 358 15.25 4.12 22.10
C SER A 358 14.84 2.68 22.47
N SER A 359 13.56 2.39 22.69
CA SER A 359 13.05 1.11 23.18
C SER A 359 11.67 0.77 22.59
N GLY A 360 11.51 -0.39 21.93
CA GLY A 360 10.16 -0.81 21.50
C GLY A 360 9.99 -1.95 20.51
N GLY A 361 10.78 -3.02 20.55
CA GLY A 361 10.53 -4.22 19.73
C GLY A 361 10.93 -4.13 18.25
N ILE A 362 10.93 -2.92 17.68
CA ILE A 362 11.63 -2.59 16.42
C ILE A 362 12.92 -1.86 16.77
N THR A 363 14.04 -2.20 16.12
CA THR A 363 15.28 -1.41 16.28
C THR A 363 15.01 -0.01 15.74
N PRO A 364 15.06 1.06 16.56
CA PRO A 364 14.69 2.42 16.15
C PRO A 364 15.35 2.85 14.84
N ILE A 365 16.61 2.44 14.64
CA ILE A 365 17.38 2.72 13.42
C ILE A 365 16.75 2.06 12.19
N LYS A 366 16.31 0.79 12.25
CA LYS A 366 15.75 0.08 11.08
C LYS A 366 14.49 0.78 10.57
N PHE A 367 13.64 1.22 11.49
CA PHE A 367 12.37 1.86 11.15
C PHE A 367 12.52 3.31 10.69
N ASN A 368 13.41 4.09 11.33
CA ASN A 368 13.75 5.44 10.87
C ASN A 368 14.21 5.40 9.42
N ARG A 369 15.10 4.44 9.11
CA ARG A 369 15.62 4.27 7.74
C ARG A 369 14.54 3.82 6.77
N LEU A 370 13.57 2.99 7.20
CA LEU A 370 12.44 2.62 6.33
C LEU A 370 11.68 3.88 5.88
N LEU A 371 11.25 4.73 6.82
CA LEU A 371 10.46 5.91 6.49
C LEU A 371 11.24 6.97 5.67
N GLU A 372 12.54 7.14 5.94
CA GLU A 372 13.44 7.98 5.13
C GLU A 372 13.60 7.47 3.70
N ARG A 373 13.50 6.15 3.50
CA ARG A 373 13.64 5.47 2.21
C ARG A 373 12.32 5.28 1.48
N THR A 374 11.20 5.68 2.08
CA THR A 374 9.88 5.58 1.48
C THR A 374 9.65 6.71 0.49
N TYR A 375 9.33 6.38 -0.76
CA TYR A 375 8.90 7.35 -1.76
C TYR A 375 7.56 6.95 -2.39
N ILE A 376 6.72 7.95 -2.65
CA ILE A 376 5.39 7.81 -3.24
C ILE A 376 5.49 7.96 -4.76
N MET A 377 4.69 7.20 -5.49
CA MET A 377 4.70 7.12 -6.95
C MET A 377 3.26 7.13 -7.50
N ALA A 378 3.00 7.93 -8.53
CA ALA A 378 1.78 7.82 -9.31
C ALA A 378 1.81 6.57 -10.20
N ALA A 379 0.70 5.84 -10.33
CA ALA A 379 0.57 4.76 -11.30
C ALA A 379 0.91 5.21 -12.74
N GLU A 380 0.45 6.41 -13.11
CA GLU A 380 0.75 7.04 -14.40
C GLU A 380 2.26 7.31 -14.60
N SER A 381 3.02 7.56 -13.53
CA SER A 381 4.49 7.69 -13.61
C SER A 381 5.16 6.35 -13.88
N ALA A 382 4.67 5.26 -13.26
CA ALA A 382 5.14 3.92 -13.57
C ALA A 382 4.89 3.56 -15.04
N ARG A 383 3.75 3.96 -15.60
CA ARG A 383 3.40 3.85 -17.04
C ARG A 383 4.15 4.81 -17.96
N GLY A 384 4.92 5.76 -17.43
CA GLY A 384 5.68 6.72 -18.22
C GLY A 384 4.82 7.75 -18.95
N LEU A 385 3.63 8.07 -18.44
CA LEU A 385 2.73 9.05 -19.05
C LEU A 385 3.22 10.49 -18.81
N PRO A 386 3.17 11.38 -19.82
CA PRO A 386 3.77 12.71 -19.74
C PRO A 386 3.07 13.68 -18.79
N LYS A 387 1.80 13.43 -18.44
CA LYS A 387 0.99 14.26 -17.54
C LYS A 387 0.56 13.49 -16.30
N ALA A 388 1.47 12.68 -15.77
CA ALA A 388 1.22 11.85 -14.60
C ALA A 388 0.71 12.66 -13.40
N LYS A 389 -0.26 12.11 -12.67
CA LYS A 389 -0.93 12.74 -11.53
C LYS A 389 -0.96 11.84 -10.30
N ILE A 390 -0.91 12.47 -9.13
CA ILE A 390 -1.19 11.82 -7.84
C ILE A 390 -2.59 12.18 -7.38
N TYR A 391 -3.36 11.16 -7.01
CA TYR A 391 -4.72 11.28 -6.51
C TYR A 391 -4.77 10.92 -5.02
N THR A 392 -4.83 11.90 -4.13
CA THR A 392 -4.86 11.62 -2.69
C THR A 392 -5.60 12.67 -1.86
N SER A 393 -5.86 12.36 -0.60
CA SER A 393 -6.43 13.24 0.41
C SER A 393 -5.61 13.17 1.70
N TYR A 394 -5.78 14.15 2.58
CA TYR A 394 -5.12 14.13 3.89
C TYR A 394 -5.56 12.91 4.71
N LYS A 395 -6.83 12.50 4.58
CA LYS A 395 -7.36 11.28 5.20
C LYS A 395 -6.60 10.03 4.71
N LYS A 396 -6.49 9.84 3.39
CA LYS A 396 -5.76 8.69 2.81
C LYS A 396 -4.28 8.70 3.26
N PHE A 397 -3.64 9.87 3.27
CA PHE A 397 -2.28 10.01 3.77
C PHE A 397 -2.16 9.61 5.25
N CYS A 398 -3.10 10.00 6.11
CA CYS A 398 -3.13 9.58 7.51
C CYS A 398 -3.30 8.08 7.67
N GLU A 399 -4.25 7.49 6.95
CA GLU A 399 -4.54 6.05 6.99
C GLU A 399 -3.33 5.23 6.53
N TRP A 400 -2.65 5.67 5.47
CA TRP A 400 -1.38 5.06 5.02
C TRP A 400 -0.28 5.16 6.08
N MET A 401 -0.04 6.36 6.64
CA MET A 401 0.99 6.56 7.67
C MET A 401 0.71 5.75 8.94
N GLU A 402 -0.56 5.61 9.32
CA GLU A 402 -0.98 4.83 10.47
C GLU A 402 -0.81 3.31 10.22
N ALA A 403 -1.29 2.83 9.08
CA ALA A 403 -1.27 1.40 8.75
C ALA A 403 0.17 0.90 8.56
N GLU A 404 0.97 1.60 7.74
CA GLU A 404 2.35 1.22 7.44
C GLU A 404 3.29 1.44 8.61
N PHE A 405 3.18 2.62 9.23
CA PHE A 405 4.23 3.09 10.13
C PHE A 405 3.77 3.23 11.59
N GLY A 406 2.49 3.08 11.91
CA GLY A 406 1.98 3.39 13.24
C GLY A 406 2.12 4.88 13.59
N TYR A 407 2.22 5.74 12.57
CA TYR A 407 2.37 7.18 12.71
C TYR A 407 1.01 7.86 12.67
N VAL A 408 0.80 8.79 13.60
CA VAL A 408 -0.45 9.55 13.71
C VAL A 408 -0.16 11.05 13.74
N PRO A 409 -1.08 11.90 13.24
CA PRO A 409 -0.87 13.33 13.23
C PRO A 409 -1.09 13.96 14.60
N VAL A 410 -0.21 14.88 14.97
CA VAL A 410 -0.35 15.81 16.10
C VAL A 410 -0.42 17.22 15.55
N ILE A 411 -1.51 17.92 15.85
CA ILE A 411 -1.69 19.31 15.42
C ILE A 411 -1.44 20.21 16.62
N ASN A 412 -0.40 21.02 16.53
CA ASN A 412 -0.11 22.06 17.50
C ASN A 412 -0.05 23.40 16.77
N GLU A 413 -0.97 24.30 17.12
CA GLU A 413 -1.16 25.58 16.44
C GLU A 413 -1.27 25.38 14.91
N ASN A 414 -0.28 25.87 14.17
CA ASN A 414 -0.20 25.80 12.73
C ASN A 414 0.79 24.73 12.22
N THR A 415 1.25 23.82 13.09
CA THR A 415 2.13 22.71 12.70
C THR A 415 1.43 21.37 12.84
N VAL A 416 1.45 20.58 11.77
CA VAL A 416 1.11 19.15 11.78
C VAL A 416 2.39 18.35 11.86
N THR A 417 2.54 17.55 12.93
CA THR A 417 3.66 16.62 13.09
C THR A 417 3.15 15.19 13.09
N PHE A 418 3.55 14.39 12.10
CA PHE A 418 3.36 12.95 12.13
C PHE A 418 4.45 12.32 12.99
N MET A 419 4.07 11.54 14.00
CA MET A 419 5.00 10.83 14.87
C MET A 419 4.46 9.45 15.22
N HIS A 420 5.38 8.53 15.50
CA HIS A 420 5.02 7.19 15.95
C HIS A 420 4.19 7.24 17.23
N ARG A 421 3.12 6.45 17.30
CA ARG A 421 2.17 6.45 18.42
C ARG A 421 2.85 6.29 19.78
N ASP A 422 3.89 5.47 19.88
CA ASP A 422 4.71 5.30 21.10
C ASP A 422 5.21 6.61 21.72
N LYS A 423 5.56 7.62 20.91
CA LYS A 423 6.01 8.92 21.42
C LYS A 423 4.93 9.68 22.18
N LEU A 424 3.68 9.34 21.95
CA LEU A 424 2.54 10.00 22.57
C LEU A 424 2.22 9.45 23.97
N PHE A 425 2.92 8.40 24.43
CA PHE A 425 2.59 7.67 25.64
C PHE A 425 3.82 7.52 26.56
N SER A 426 4.26 8.62 27.15
CA SER A 426 5.43 8.67 28.03
C SER A 426 5.17 7.96 29.38
N SER A 427 6.13 7.13 29.82
CA SER A 427 6.01 6.40 31.09
C SER A 427 6.28 7.24 32.34
N THR A 428 6.59 8.53 32.18
CA THR A 428 6.83 9.46 33.28
C THR A 428 5.52 9.92 33.90
N VAL A 429 5.40 9.85 35.23
CA VAL A 429 4.28 10.46 35.96
C VAL A 429 4.52 11.96 36.03
N VAL A 430 3.62 12.74 35.40
CA VAL A 430 3.71 14.20 35.28
C VAL A 430 2.76 14.91 36.25
N LYS A 431 1.77 14.20 36.79
CA LYS A 431 0.82 14.74 37.76
C LYS A 431 0.28 13.64 38.70
N ASP A 432 0.13 13.99 39.96
CA ASP A 432 -0.56 13.17 40.97
C ASP A 432 -1.77 13.95 41.47
N LEU A 433 -2.97 13.39 41.28
CA LEU A 433 -4.23 13.95 41.77
C LEU A 433 -4.48 13.62 43.24
N GLY A 434 -3.65 12.77 43.85
CA GLY A 434 -3.73 12.38 45.25
C GLY A 434 -4.97 11.53 45.55
N THR A 435 -5.51 11.72 46.76
CA THR A 435 -6.69 11.00 47.29
C THR A 435 -7.97 11.83 47.28
N GLU A 436 -7.87 13.14 47.08
CA GLU A 436 -9.00 14.08 47.12
C GLU A 436 -9.67 14.15 45.74
N ILE A 437 -10.23 13.02 45.32
CA ILE A 437 -10.95 12.85 44.06
C ILE A 437 -12.44 12.59 44.33
N ASN A 438 -13.31 13.11 43.47
CA ASN A 438 -14.75 12.90 43.49
C ASN A 438 -15.21 12.24 42.18
N ASP A 439 -16.45 11.74 42.17
CA ASP A 439 -17.12 11.20 40.98
C ASP A 439 -16.27 10.19 40.18
N TYR A 440 -15.61 9.30 40.92
CA TYR A 440 -14.82 8.23 40.32
C TYR A 440 -15.72 7.27 39.53
N GLU A 441 -15.45 7.16 38.23
CA GLU A 441 -16.04 6.19 37.34
C GLU A 441 -14.95 5.38 36.64
N PHE A 442 -15.13 4.07 36.56
CA PHE A 442 -14.26 3.17 35.83
C PHE A 442 -15.08 2.49 34.74
N SER A 443 -14.59 2.55 33.51
CA SER A 443 -15.28 1.98 32.35
C SER A 443 -14.32 1.19 31.47
N VAL A 444 -14.90 0.39 30.57
CA VAL A 444 -14.18 -0.34 29.52
C VAL A 444 -14.57 0.29 28.19
N ASN A 445 -13.59 0.66 27.38
CA ASN A 445 -13.80 1.15 26.04
C ASN A 445 -13.88 -0.02 25.05
N ASP A 446 -15.09 -0.38 24.66
CA ASP A 446 -15.40 -1.47 23.74
C ASP A 446 -14.91 -1.22 22.30
N SER A 447 -14.72 0.04 21.90
CA SER A 447 -14.15 0.40 20.59
C SER A 447 -12.68 -0.02 20.40
N LEU A 448 -11.99 -0.37 21.50
CA LEU A 448 -10.64 -0.95 21.49
C LEU A 448 -10.64 -2.49 21.59
N ILE A 449 -11.81 -3.11 21.66
CA ILE A 449 -11.95 -4.57 21.71
C ILE A 449 -12.28 -5.05 20.30
N TYR A 450 -11.46 -5.95 19.79
CA TYR A 450 -11.57 -6.48 18.42
C TYR A 450 -11.57 -8.01 18.47
N SER A 451 -12.39 -8.66 17.65
CA SER A 451 -12.33 -10.12 17.46
C SER A 451 -11.37 -10.53 16.34
N SER A 452 -11.13 -9.64 15.38
CA SER A 452 -10.14 -9.81 14.32
C SER A 452 -9.36 -8.54 14.00
N VAL A 453 -8.23 -8.72 13.34
CA VAL A 453 -7.37 -7.66 12.79
C VAL A 453 -7.17 -7.95 11.31
N LYS A 454 -7.49 -6.97 10.46
CA LYS A 454 -7.18 -6.98 9.02
C LYS A 454 -6.04 -6.02 8.77
N VAL A 455 -5.03 -6.46 8.05
CA VAL A 455 -3.79 -5.71 7.81
C VAL A 455 -3.27 -5.96 6.40
N GLY A 456 -2.71 -4.94 5.75
CA GLY A 456 -2.18 -5.05 4.39
C GLY A 456 -2.85 -4.07 3.43
N TYR A 457 -3.26 -4.57 2.27
CA TYR A 457 -3.75 -3.77 1.14
C TYR A 457 -4.97 -4.41 0.50
N ASP A 458 -5.75 -3.62 -0.23
CA ASP A 458 -6.87 -4.13 -1.02
C ASP A 458 -6.37 -5.07 -2.12
N LYS A 459 -7.01 -6.24 -2.23
CA LYS A 459 -6.68 -7.27 -3.22
C LYS A 459 -6.77 -6.73 -4.64
N GLN A 460 -5.80 -7.11 -5.47
CA GLN A 460 -5.79 -6.84 -6.90
C GLN A 460 -5.84 -8.15 -7.69
N ASP A 461 -6.66 -8.20 -8.73
CA ASP A 461 -6.80 -9.39 -9.57
C ASP A 461 -5.83 -9.31 -10.76
N TYR A 462 -4.71 -10.01 -10.61
CA TYR A 462 -3.74 -10.21 -11.67
C TYR A 462 -3.92 -11.59 -12.29
N ASP A 463 -4.49 -11.65 -13.49
CA ASP A 463 -4.70 -12.90 -14.23
C ASP A 463 -3.39 -13.39 -14.89
N SER A 464 -2.42 -13.75 -14.05
CA SER A 464 -1.13 -14.33 -14.47
C SER A 464 -0.49 -15.14 -13.36
N ILE A 465 0.47 -16.00 -13.71
CA ILE A 465 1.23 -16.76 -12.70
C ILE A 465 2.02 -15.84 -11.76
N ASN A 466 2.56 -14.75 -12.30
CA ASN A 466 3.32 -13.73 -11.57
C ASN A 466 2.41 -13.01 -10.57
N GLY A 467 1.21 -12.66 -11.00
CA GLY A 467 0.20 -12.00 -10.17
C GLY A 467 -0.20 -12.78 -8.91
N ARG A 468 -0.22 -14.11 -9.01
CA ARG A 468 -0.53 -15.01 -7.88
C ARG A 468 0.57 -15.05 -6.82
N ASP A 469 1.79 -14.63 -7.15
CA ASP A 469 2.92 -14.60 -6.23
C ASP A 469 2.92 -13.34 -5.34
N GLU A 470 2.04 -12.37 -5.61
CA GLU A 470 1.91 -11.16 -4.81
C GLU A 470 1.31 -11.45 -3.43
N PHE A 471 1.97 -10.95 -2.38
CA PHE A 471 1.63 -11.20 -0.98
C PHE A 471 1.31 -9.92 -0.20
N ARG A 472 1.52 -8.73 -0.77
CA ARG A 472 1.06 -7.46 -0.19
C ARG A 472 -0.43 -7.24 -0.45
N PHE A 473 -1.26 -8.15 0.05
CA PHE A 473 -2.70 -7.97 0.15
C PHE A 473 -3.16 -8.14 1.60
N THR A 474 -4.46 -8.20 1.82
CA THR A 474 -5.02 -8.29 3.17
C THR A 474 -4.73 -9.65 3.78
N ASN A 475 -4.08 -9.63 4.95
CA ASN A 475 -4.02 -10.74 5.88
C ASN A 475 -5.02 -10.50 7.02
N GLU A 476 -5.70 -11.57 7.44
CA GLU A 476 -6.62 -11.54 8.56
C GLU A 476 -6.12 -12.43 9.70
N PHE A 477 -6.29 -11.91 10.92
CA PHE A 477 -5.92 -12.58 12.14
C PHE A 477 -7.06 -12.52 13.16
N SER A 478 -7.22 -13.57 13.97
CA SER A 478 -8.12 -13.59 15.11
C SER A 478 -7.39 -13.19 16.40
N THR A 479 -8.04 -12.37 17.22
CA THR A 479 -7.58 -12.06 18.59
C THR A 479 -7.92 -13.18 19.59
N GLY A 480 -8.78 -14.13 19.20
CA GLY A 480 -9.36 -15.15 20.07
C GLY A 480 -10.49 -14.66 20.98
N LEU A 481 -10.80 -13.36 20.97
CA LEU A 481 -11.91 -12.78 21.74
C LEU A 481 -13.25 -13.05 21.06
N LYS A 482 -14.28 -13.33 21.86
CA LYS A 482 -15.66 -13.63 21.40
C LYS A 482 -16.68 -12.59 21.87
N LEU A 483 -16.19 -11.42 22.28
CA LEU A 483 -17.01 -10.40 22.95
C LEU A 483 -17.70 -9.43 21.97
N THR A 484 -17.24 -9.39 20.73
CA THR A 484 -17.66 -8.43 19.70
C THR A 484 -17.33 -9.00 18.30
N ASP A 485 -17.95 -8.44 17.26
CA ASP A 485 -17.63 -8.62 15.84
C ASP A 485 -16.78 -7.47 15.26
N ASN A 486 -16.37 -6.52 16.10
CA ASN A 486 -15.50 -5.41 15.69
C ASN A 486 -14.16 -5.92 15.13
N THR A 487 -13.77 -5.36 13.99
CA THR A 487 -12.49 -5.62 13.32
C THR A 487 -11.61 -4.37 13.39
N LEU A 488 -10.36 -4.51 13.82
CA LEU A 488 -9.36 -3.47 13.62
C LEU A 488 -8.86 -3.55 12.16
N SER A 489 -8.97 -2.46 11.42
CA SER A 489 -8.57 -2.38 10.01
C SER A 489 -7.34 -1.50 9.85
N LEU A 490 -6.21 -2.11 9.49
CA LEU A 490 -4.94 -1.47 9.14
C LEU A 490 -4.66 -1.72 7.65
N ILE A 491 -5.60 -1.27 6.81
CA ILE A 491 -5.51 -1.40 5.36
C ILE A 491 -5.01 -0.08 4.79
N SER A 492 -3.88 -0.14 4.08
CA SER A 492 -3.30 1.05 3.47
C SER A 492 -4.06 1.43 2.18
N PRO A 493 -4.44 2.70 2.00
CA PRO A 493 -5.01 3.19 0.75
C PRO A 493 -3.96 3.41 -0.35
N TYR A 494 -2.67 3.40 -0.01
CA TYR A 494 -1.58 3.39 -0.99
C TYR A 494 -1.04 1.99 -1.13
N ARG A 495 -0.52 1.67 -2.32
CA ARG A 495 -0.18 0.31 -2.72
C ARG A 495 1.32 0.06 -2.68
N ALA A 496 1.74 -1.06 -2.10
CA ALA A 496 3.13 -1.50 -2.06
C ALA A 496 3.42 -2.73 -2.92
N ASP A 497 2.42 -3.22 -3.66
CA ASP A 497 2.52 -4.45 -4.40
C ASP A 497 3.50 -4.33 -5.59
N ALA A 498 4.49 -5.21 -5.60
CA ALA A 498 5.61 -5.18 -6.54
C ALA A 498 5.18 -5.60 -7.94
N TYR A 499 4.29 -6.59 -8.02
CA TYR A 499 3.76 -7.08 -9.29
C TYR A 499 2.88 -6.04 -9.99
N GLY A 500 2.06 -5.27 -9.26
CA GLY A 500 1.27 -4.19 -9.86
C GLY A 500 2.12 -3.10 -10.47
N ILE A 501 3.19 -2.70 -9.78
CA ILE A 501 4.16 -1.73 -10.33
C ILE A 501 4.77 -2.28 -11.62
N GLU A 502 5.22 -3.53 -11.63
CA GLU A 502 5.80 -4.16 -12.83
C GLU A 502 4.80 -4.25 -13.99
N PHE A 503 3.54 -4.62 -13.73
CA PHE A 503 2.50 -4.65 -14.76
C PHE A 503 2.22 -3.27 -15.36
N LEU A 504 2.32 -2.19 -14.57
CA LEU A 504 2.20 -0.82 -15.07
C LEU A 504 3.40 -0.44 -15.93
N VAL A 505 4.61 -0.78 -15.50
CA VAL A 505 5.84 -0.49 -16.24
C VAL A 505 5.85 -1.23 -17.58
N GLN A 506 5.36 -2.47 -17.66
CA GLN A 506 5.25 -3.22 -18.92
C GLN A 506 4.26 -2.62 -19.93
N LYS A 507 3.40 -1.68 -19.52
CA LYS A 507 2.51 -0.92 -20.42
C LYS A 507 3.13 0.39 -20.91
N ARG A 508 4.39 0.70 -20.58
CA ARG A 508 5.08 1.90 -21.08
C ARG A 508 5.08 1.94 -22.61
N GLY A 509 4.66 3.06 -23.17
CA GLY A 509 4.50 3.25 -24.62
C GLY A 509 3.13 2.86 -25.18
N GLU A 510 2.21 2.33 -24.36
CA GLU A 510 0.81 2.13 -24.72
C GLU A 510 -0.02 3.37 -24.29
N ASP A 511 -0.35 4.26 -25.23
CA ASP A 511 -1.07 5.53 -24.97
C ASP A 511 -2.61 5.40 -24.95
N THR A 512 -3.19 4.28 -25.41
CA THR A 512 -4.63 4.19 -25.75
C THR A 512 -5.47 3.36 -24.78
N THR A 513 -4.92 2.91 -23.66
CA THR A 513 -5.63 2.09 -22.67
C THR A 513 -5.81 2.86 -21.37
N ASP A 514 -7.04 3.33 -21.13
CA ASP A 514 -7.50 3.68 -19.78
C ASP A 514 -7.29 2.44 -18.90
N ASN A 515 -6.56 2.57 -17.80
CA ASN A 515 -6.34 1.48 -16.86
C ASN A 515 -7.07 1.81 -15.56
N ASP A 516 -7.80 0.85 -15.00
CA ASP A 516 -8.59 1.04 -13.78
C ASP A 516 -7.73 1.53 -12.60
N SER A 517 -6.42 1.24 -12.65
CA SER A 517 -5.42 1.64 -11.66
C SER A 517 -4.77 3.01 -11.90
N ASP A 518 -5.15 3.79 -12.91
CA ASP A 518 -4.46 5.07 -13.22
C ASP A 518 -4.59 6.09 -12.08
N ASN A 519 -5.65 5.97 -11.26
CA ASN A 519 -5.85 6.79 -10.06
C ASN A 519 -5.16 6.23 -8.81
N ASP A 520 -4.46 5.09 -8.91
CA ASP A 520 -3.80 4.47 -7.78
C ASP A 520 -2.49 5.19 -7.42
N VAL A 521 -2.21 5.17 -6.12
CA VAL A 521 -0.98 5.72 -5.55
C VAL A 521 -0.17 4.55 -5.01
N PHE A 522 1.04 4.39 -5.56
CA PHE A 522 2.01 3.40 -5.14
C PHE A 522 3.06 4.03 -4.23
N PHE A 523 3.82 3.20 -3.53
CA PHE A 523 5.04 3.63 -2.86
C PHE A 523 6.08 2.52 -2.86
N VAL A 524 7.34 2.92 -2.72
CA VAL A 524 8.50 2.03 -2.82
C VAL A 524 9.55 2.36 -1.78
N GLU A 525 10.35 1.36 -1.41
CA GLU A 525 11.55 1.53 -0.60
C GLU A 525 12.76 1.72 -1.52
N CYS A 526 13.42 2.86 -1.38
CA CYS A 526 14.57 3.27 -2.20
C CYS A 526 15.88 3.15 -1.41
N ASP A 527 16.99 2.95 -2.11
CA ASP A 527 18.32 3.11 -1.52
C ASP A 527 18.76 4.58 -1.61
N ASP A 528 18.60 5.28 -0.49
CA ASP A 528 18.95 6.68 -0.31
C ASP A 528 20.43 6.92 0.00
N SER A 529 21.29 5.88 -0.06
CA SER A 529 22.73 6.03 0.16
C SER A 529 23.48 6.63 -1.03
N VAL A 530 22.81 6.76 -2.18
CA VAL A 530 23.35 7.42 -3.37
C VAL A 530 23.37 8.94 -3.20
N PRO A 531 24.28 9.66 -3.90
CA PRO A 531 24.26 11.12 -3.92
C PRO A 531 22.89 11.68 -4.37
N VAL A 532 22.50 12.85 -3.83
CA VAL A 532 21.18 13.48 -4.05
C VAL A 532 20.87 13.73 -5.53
N ASP A 533 21.88 13.92 -6.36
CA ASP A 533 21.78 14.15 -7.80
C ASP A 533 21.73 12.87 -8.64
N GLN A 534 21.82 11.69 -8.01
CA GLN A 534 21.75 10.41 -8.69
C GLN A 534 20.38 9.75 -8.55
N PRO A 535 19.93 9.00 -9.59
CA PRO A 535 18.75 8.18 -9.47
C PRO A 535 18.83 7.18 -8.32
N LEU A 536 17.78 7.12 -7.51
CA LEU A 536 17.61 6.21 -6.39
C LEU A 536 17.40 4.78 -6.90
N PRO A 537 18.21 3.79 -6.49
CA PRO A 537 17.91 2.38 -6.74
C PRO A 537 16.74 1.88 -5.86
N LEU A 538 16.13 0.75 -6.22
CA LEU A 538 15.25 0.02 -5.31
C LEU A 538 16.06 -0.60 -4.17
N TYR A 539 15.55 -0.51 -2.93
CA TYR A 539 16.18 -1.15 -1.78
C TYR A 539 15.72 -2.61 -1.64
N ARG A 540 16.68 -3.53 -1.53
CA ARG A 540 16.46 -4.97 -1.33
C ARG A 540 17.30 -5.44 -0.13
N PRO A 541 16.73 -5.48 1.08
CA PRO A 541 17.49 -5.72 2.31
C PRO A 541 17.84 -7.19 2.56
N TYR A 542 17.20 -8.12 1.86
CA TYR A 542 17.29 -9.56 2.10
C TYR A 542 18.01 -10.24 0.94
N THR A 543 18.85 -11.21 1.27
CA THR A 543 19.46 -12.10 0.28
C THR A 543 18.47 -13.19 -0.15
N GLU A 544 18.74 -13.82 -1.30
CA GLU A 544 17.88 -14.89 -1.84
C GLU A 544 17.66 -16.03 -0.84
N ASP A 545 18.69 -16.45 -0.11
CA ASP A 545 18.61 -17.53 0.90
C ASP A 545 17.72 -17.19 2.11
N GLN A 546 17.43 -15.91 2.33
CA GLN A 546 16.53 -15.45 3.41
C GLN A 546 15.07 -15.41 2.98
N LEU A 547 14.78 -15.66 1.70
CA LEU A 547 13.45 -15.53 1.12
C LEU A 547 12.98 -16.89 0.60
N SER A 548 11.75 -17.27 0.91
CA SER A 548 11.14 -18.48 0.36
C SER A 548 9.65 -18.26 0.06
N GLY A 549 9.09 -19.11 -0.80
CA GLY A 549 7.69 -19.00 -1.22
C GLY A 549 7.45 -17.92 -2.28
N LEU A 550 8.51 -17.44 -2.96
CA LEU A 550 8.46 -16.45 -4.03
C LEU A 550 8.99 -17.06 -5.34
N LEU A 551 8.46 -16.64 -6.49
CA LEU A 551 8.91 -17.05 -7.81
C LEU A 551 10.30 -16.47 -8.16
N SER A 552 10.58 -15.24 -7.73
CA SER A 552 11.80 -14.49 -8.05
C SER A 552 12.34 -13.72 -6.83
N PRO A 553 12.81 -14.43 -5.79
CA PRO A 553 13.28 -13.83 -4.54
C PRO A 553 14.42 -12.81 -4.76
N ASP A 554 15.32 -13.05 -5.72
CA ASP A 554 16.50 -12.22 -5.98
C ASP A 554 16.21 -10.81 -6.49
N THR A 555 15.01 -10.60 -7.06
CA THR A 555 14.59 -9.28 -7.60
C THR A 555 13.44 -8.65 -6.82
N MET A 556 12.90 -9.35 -5.82
CA MET A 556 11.79 -8.85 -5.00
C MET A 556 12.19 -7.60 -4.23
N PHE A 557 11.35 -6.57 -4.27
CA PHE A 557 11.51 -5.30 -3.55
C PHE A 557 10.25 -5.03 -2.72
N ASN A 558 10.23 -3.98 -1.88
CA ASN A 558 9.12 -3.69 -0.96
C ASN A 558 8.87 -4.82 0.08
N LEU A 559 9.91 -5.56 0.47
CA LEU A 559 9.79 -6.65 1.45
C LEU A 559 9.46 -6.13 2.86
N ASN A 560 9.91 -4.92 3.23
CA ASN A 560 9.60 -4.30 4.52
C ASN A 560 8.18 -3.72 4.61
N TYR A 561 7.39 -3.80 3.54
CA TYR A 561 5.97 -3.42 3.52
C TYR A 561 5.06 -4.64 3.45
N SER A 562 5.50 -5.77 4.01
CA SER A 562 4.61 -6.92 4.18
C SER A 562 3.55 -6.61 5.26
N PRO A 563 2.36 -7.24 5.20
CA PRO A 563 1.34 -7.08 6.24
C PRO A 563 1.87 -7.37 7.65
N ARG A 564 2.86 -8.26 7.78
CA ARG A 564 3.53 -8.53 9.07
C ARG A 564 4.32 -7.33 9.61
N PHE A 565 4.99 -6.54 8.77
CA PHE A 565 5.69 -5.33 9.24
C PHE A 565 4.73 -4.24 9.71
N MET A 566 3.54 -4.14 9.10
CA MET A 566 2.46 -3.26 9.57
C MET A 566 1.96 -3.66 10.96
N LEU A 567 1.89 -4.98 11.26
CA LEU A 567 1.61 -5.48 12.61
C LEU A 567 2.71 -5.09 13.60
N GLU A 568 3.98 -5.21 13.22
CA GLU A 568 5.10 -4.78 14.08
C GLU A 568 5.02 -3.27 14.38
N ALA A 569 4.75 -2.43 13.37
CA ALA A 569 4.58 -0.99 13.54
C ALA A 569 3.45 -0.62 14.50
N ASN A 570 2.36 -1.40 14.51
CA ASN A 570 1.20 -1.16 15.36
C ASN A 570 1.12 -2.07 16.60
N LYS A 571 2.16 -2.86 16.88
CA LYS A 571 2.16 -3.97 17.85
C LYS A 571 1.67 -3.58 19.23
N LYS A 572 2.23 -2.50 19.81
CA LYS A 572 1.88 -2.08 21.18
C LYS A 572 0.48 -1.48 21.28
N TYR A 573 -0.05 -0.93 20.19
CA TYR A 573 -1.43 -0.46 20.12
C TYR A 573 -2.41 -1.63 20.09
N ILE A 574 -2.16 -2.61 19.22
CA ILE A 574 -2.91 -3.88 19.18
C ILE A 574 -2.86 -4.59 20.55
N GLY A 575 -1.71 -4.48 21.23
CA GLY A 575 -1.46 -4.97 22.59
C GLY A 575 -2.46 -4.48 23.65
N ALA A 576 -3.16 -3.36 23.41
CA ALA A 576 -4.22 -2.91 24.31
C ALA A 576 -5.37 -3.93 24.41
N CYS A 577 -5.67 -4.60 23.29
CA CYS A 577 -6.77 -5.55 23.14
C CYS A 577 -6.34 -7.00 23.46
N THR A 578 -5.22 -7.46 22.87
CA THR A 578 -4.78 -8.86 22.95
C THR A 578 -3.26 -8.98 23.03
N ASN A 579 -2.77 -10.09 23.55
CA ASN A 579 -1.34 -10.42 23.60
C ASN A 579 -0.90 -11.39 22.48
N MET A 580 -1.82 -11.83 21.63
CA MET A 580 -1.57 -12.76 20.54
C MET A 580 -2.58 -12.57 19.43
N LEU A 581 -2.11 -12.66 18.19
CA LEU A 581 -2.94 -12.80 17.01
C LEU A 581 -2.69 -14.16 16.37
N LYS A 582 -3.76 -14.83 15.96
CA LYS A 582 -3.69 -16.11 15.24
C LYS A 582 -4.04 -15.90 13.78
N PHE A 583 -3.17 -16.33 12.87
CA PHE A 583 -3.45 -16.20 11.44
C PHE A 583 -4.73 -16.96 11.06
N THR A 584 -5.55 -16.36 10.19
CA THR A 584 -6.77 -17.01 9.69
C THR A 584 -6.76 -17.16 8.18
N SER A 585 -6.41 -16.11 7.44
CA SER A 585 -6.49 -16.10 5.97
C SER A 585 -5.64 -14.98 5.35
N SER A 586 -5.35 -15.13 4.06
CA SER A 586 -4.71 -14.11 3.23
C SER A 586 -5.43 -14.06 1.87
N ASP A 587 -5.54 -12.87 1.30
CA ASP A 587 -6.01 -12.65 -0.07
C ASP A 587 -4.91 -12.83 -1.14
N GLY A 588 -3.64 -12.95 -0.71
CA GLY A 588 -2.47 -13.10 -1.58
C GLY A 588 -1.69 -14.39 -1.32
N ASN A 589 -0.44 -14.41 -1.79
CA ASN A 589 0.48 -15.51 -1.55
C ASN A 589 0.88 -15.59 -0.06
N SER A 590 0.32 -16.58 0.64
CA SER A 590 0.60 -16.81 2.07
C SER A 590 1.77 -17.75 2.35
N ASP A 591 2.39 -18.32 1.31
CA ASP A 591 3.54 -19.22 1.46
C ASP A 591 4.86 -18.46 1.70
N VAL A 592 4.83 -17.13 1.62
CA VAL A 592 6.00 -16.26 1.77
C VAL A 592 6.58 -16.32 3.18
N SER A 593 7.90 -16.44 3.23
CA SER A 593 8.71 -16.31 4.43
C SER A 593 9.84 -15.32 4.20
N ILE A 594 10.04 -14.40 5.15
CA ILE A 594 11.09 -13.39 5.14
C ILE A 594 11.97 -13.62 6.36
N ASP A 595 13.26 -13.92 6.13
CA ASP A 595 14.26 -14.19 7.17
C ASP A 595 13.81 -15.29 8.15
N GLY A 596 13.20 -16.36 7.62
CA GLY A 596 12.69 -17.50 8.39
C GLY A 596 11.36 -17.27 9.11
N VAL A 597 10.74 -16.10 8.97
CA VAL A 597 9.43 -15.78 9.55
C VAL A 597 8.35 -15.81 8.47
N LYS A 598 7.31 -16.61 8.66
CA LYS A 598 6.21 -16.74 7.69
C LYS A 598 5.16 -15.65 7.90
N GLU A 599 4.53 -15.23 6.82
CA GLU A 599 3.34 -14.36 6.89
C GLU A 599 2.17 -15.03 7.64
N THR A 600 2.14 -16.37 7.65
CA THR A 600 1.13 -17.21 8.31
C THR A 600 1.43 -17.54 9.78
N ASP A 601 2.59 -17.14 10.31
CA ASP A 601 2.93 -17.40 11.70
C ASP A 601 2.07 -16.56 12.65
N ASP A 602 1.58 -17.19 13.74
CA ASP A 602 0.97 -16.50 14.87
C ASP A 602 1.87 -15.33 15.34
N PHE A 603 1.25 -14.23 15.74
CA PHE A 603 1.94 -12.99 16.05
C PHE A 603 1.83 -12.64 17.54
N SER A 604 2.96 -12.75 18.25
CA SER A 604 3.03 -12.51 19.69
C SER A 604 3.20 -11.02 20.02
N ILE A 605 2.40 -10.55 20.99
CA ILE A 605 2.35 -9.15 21.43
C ILE A 605 2.60 -9.11 22.95
N PRO A 606 3.87 -9.16 23.39
CA PRO A 606 4.21 -9.21 24.82
C PRO A 606 4.03 -7.86 25.53
N GLU A 607 3.94 -6.76 24.79
CA GLU A 607 3.88 -5.40 25.32
C GLU A 607 2.62 -4.68 24.83
N ARG A 608 2.14 -3.73 25.65
CA ARG A 608 0.99 -2.88 25.34
C ARG A 608 1.23 -1.43 25.72
N LEU A 609 0.74 -0.49 24.92
CA LEU A 609 0.80 0.94 25.23
C LEU A 609 -0.02 1.26 26.48
N PHE A 610 -1.26 0.78 26.53
CA PHE A 610 -2.23 1.00 27.61
C PHE A 610 -3.21 -0.17 27.66
N THR A 611 -4.23 -0.08 28.51
CA THR A 611 -5.33 -1.06 28.61
C THR A 611 -6.60 -0.52 27.92
N VAL A 612 -7.59 -1.37 27.67
CA VAL A 612 -8.92 -0.95 27.20
C VAL A 612 -9.75 -0.22 28.27
N SER A 613 -9.19 0.03 29.45
CA SER A 613 -9.91 0.64 30.57
C SER A 613 -9.73 2.16 30.60
N GLU A 614 -10.76 2.85 31.05
CA GLU A 614 -10.77 4.29 31.26
C GLU A 614 -11.23 4.62 32.68
N VAL A 615 -10.74 5.74 33.20
CA VAL A 615 -11.16 6.28 34.49
C VAL A 615 -11.54 7.74 34.33
N GLU A 616 -12.69 8.12 34.83
CA GLU A 616 -13.12 9.52 34.97
C GLU A 616 -13.14 9.91 36.45
N VAL A 617 -12.62 11.10 36.76
CA VAL A 617 -12.61 11.68 38.10
C VAL A 617 -12.78 13.19 38.06
N GLU A 618 -13.37 13.76 39.12
CA GLU A 618 -13.33 15.18 39.40
C GLU A 618 -12.32 15.51 40.52
N THR A 619 -11.61 16.62 40.39
CA THR A 619 -10.65 17.10 41.38
C THR A 619 -10.70 18.61 41.53
N SER A 620 -10.41 19.11 42.74
CA SER A 620 -10.23 20.54 42.98
C SER A 620 -8.94 21.09 42.38
N ASP A 621 -8.01 20.24 41.92
CA ASP A 621 -6.81 20.69 41.20
C ASP A 621 -7.16 21.10 39.77
N ILE A 622 -7.29 22.42 39.58
CA ILE A 622 -7.67 23.03 38.31
C ILE A 622 -6.52 23.24 37.33
N SER A 623 -5.29 22.89 37.68
CA SER A 623 -4.12 23.04 36.81
C SER A 623 -3.96 21.83 35.90
N ALA A 624 -3.83 22.03 34.58
CA ALA A 624 -3.38 20.95 33.70
C ALA A 624 -1.85 20.78 33.83
N PRO A 625 -1.31 19.57 33.65
CA PRO A 625 0.14 19.38 33.58
C PRO A 625 0.73 20.06 32.33
N ASP A 626 2.00 20.47 32.41
CA ASP A 626 2.71 21.07 31.27
C ASP A 626 2.98 20.04 30.16
N ASP A 627 3.34 18.81 30.54
CA ASP A 627 3.50 17.67 29.63
C ASP A 627 2.20 16.85 29.57
N LEU A 628 1.56 16.86 28.40
CA LEU A 628 0.29 16.15 28.15
C LEU A 628 0.49 14.70 27.67
N LEU A 629 1.73 14.27 27.46
CA LEU A 629 2.09 12.93 27.00
C LEU A 629 2.38 11.96 28.15
N GLY A 630 2.64 12.50 29.35
CA GLY A 630 2.93 11.73 30.56
C GLY A 630 1.71 11.10 31.23
N LEU A 631 1.99 10.32 32.27
CA LEU A 631 0.99 9.66 33.10
C LEU A 631 0.47 10.61 34.19
N VAL A 632 -0.85 10.55 34.40
CA VAL A 632 -1.50 11.07 35.59
C VAL A 632 -1.75 9.91 36.55
N SER A 633 -1.45 10.12 37.83
CA SER A 633 -1.68 9.15 38.90
C SER A 633 -2.77 9.64 39.85
N LEU A 634 -3.52 8.69 40.41
CA LEU A 634 -4.53 8.94 41.44
C LEU A 634 -4.65 7.75 42.39
N ASN A 635 -5.06 7.99 43.62
CA ASN A 635 -5.35 6.94 44.60
C ASN A 635 -6.85 6.85 44.87
N ASN A 636 -7.44 5.70 44.53
CA ASN A 636 -8.81 5.40 44.89
C ASN A 636 -8.85 4.22 45.88
N LYS A 637 -9.17 4.50 47.15
CA LYS A 637 -9.35 3.49 48.21
C LYS A 637 -8.17 2.51 48.33
N GLY A 638 -6.95 3.03 48.26
CA GLY A 638 -5.73 2.23 48.39
C GLY A 638 -5.27 1.56 47.08
N ARG A 639 -5.89 1.86 45.94
CA ARG A 639 -5.39 1.45 44.62
C ARG A 639 -4.80 2.64 43.91
N ILE A 640 -3.56 2.51 43.46
CA ILE A 640 -2.87 3.52 42.65
C ILE A 640 -3.18 3.22 41.19
N ILE A 641 -3.90 4.13 40.56
CA ILE A 641 -4.23 4.07 39.14
C ILE A 641 -3.32 5.05 38.42
N THR A 642 -2.71 4.59 37.34
CA THR A 642 -1.91 5.43 36.44
C THR A 642 -2.50 5.34 35.04
N GLY A 643 -2.66 6.49 34.40
CA GLY A 643 -3.24 6.55 33.06
C GLY A 643 -2.82 7.78 32.29
N TYR A 644 -2.95 7.71 30.98
CA TYR A 644 -2.66 8.81 30.06
C TYR A 644 -3.87 9.72 29.92
N ILE A 645 -3.63 11.00 29.65
CA ILE A 645 -4.71 11.97 29.46
C ILE A 645 -5.50 11.64 28.19
N LYS A 646 -6.77 11.24 28.36
CA LYS A 646 -7.76 11.23 27.27
C LYS A 646 -8.41 12.59 27.15
N GLN A 647 -8.84 13.15 28.29
CA GLN A 647 -9.47 14.44 28.34
C GLN A 647 -9.21 15.13 29.68
N ILE A 648 -8.97 16.44 29.64
CA ILE A 648 -9.05 17.34 30.80
C ILE A 648 -10.09 18.39 30.45
N LYS A 649 -11.03 18.66 31.36
CA LYS A 649 -11.94 19.81 31.28
C LYS A 649 -11.69 20.70 32.48
N SER A 650 -11.29 21.94 32.23
CA SER A 650 -11.06 22.95 33.27
C SER A 650 -11.98 24.15 33.04
N TYR A 651 -12.83 24.47 34.02
CA TYR A 651 -13.76 25.60 33.94
C TYR A 651 -13.06 26.91 34.30
N ILE A 652 -13.21 27.95 33.46
CA ILE A 652 -12.48 29.21 33.62
C ILE A 652 -13.24 30.20 34.50
N GLY A 653 -14.57 30.23 34.39
CA GLY A 653 -15.40 31.29 34.97
C GLY A 653 -15.57 31.18 36.49
N LYS A 654 -15.80 29.98 37.01
CA LYS A 654 -16.03 29.70 38.44
C LYS A 654 -15.00 28.66 38.86
N ALA A 655 -14.45 28.75 40.07
CA ALA A 655 -13.60 27.69 40.64
C ALA A 655 -14.46 26.43 40.85
N LYS A 656 -14.74 25.73 39.76
CA LYS A 656 -15.37 24.42 39.67
C LYS A 656 -14.25 23.43 39.41
N SER A 657 -14.39 22.23 39.96
CA SER A 657 -13.50 21.08 39.78
C SER A 657 -13.01 20.94 38.34
N SER A 658 -11.82 20.38 38.13
CA SER A 658 -11.44 19.84 36.82
C SER A 658 -11.85 18.38 36.73
N SER A 659 -12.39 18.00 35.58
CA SER A 659 -12.65 16.59 35.25
C SER A 659 -11.48 16.05 34.43
N TYR A 660 -11.00 14.87 34.81
CA TYR A 660 -9.98 14.10 34.12
C TYR A 660 -10.58 12.78 33.64
N THR A 661 -10.47 12.53 32.34
CA THR A 661 -10.67 11.20 31.76
C THR A 661 -9.29 10.64 31.38
N LEU A 662 -8.94 9.48 31.92
CA LEU A 662 -7.64 8.83 31.74
C LEU A 662 -7.80 7.49 31.01
N ILE A 663 -6.88 7.20 30.09
CA ILE A 663 -6.68 5.87 29.49
C ILE A 663 -5.77 5.10 30.44
N VAL A 664 -6.29 4.05 31.08
CA VAL A 664 -5.55 3.36 32.14
C VAL A 664 -4.35 2.62 31.55
N LYS A 665 -3.17 2.89 32.11
CA LYS A 665 -1.93 2.16 31.84
C LYS A 665 -1.79 0.97 32.78
N ASP A 666 -1.94 1.22 34.08
CA ASP A 666 -1.74 0.21 35.12
C ASP A 666 -2.50 0.55 36.41
N ILE A 667 -2.85 -0.50 37.17
CA ILE A 667 -3.51 -0.42 38.47
C ILE A 667 -2.72 -1.25 39.48
N LYS A 668 -2.18 -0.59 40.49
CA LYS A 668 -1.39 -1.21 41.57
C LYS A 668 -2.15 -1.18 42.90
N LYS A 669 -1.85 -2.16 43.75
CA LYS A 669 -2.42 -2.29 45.10
C LYS A 669 -1.47 -1.78 46.16
#